data_AF-A0A956C7U3-F1
#
_entry.id   AF-A0A956C7U3-F1
#
_cell.length_a   1.000
_cell.length_b   1.000
_cell.length_c   1.000
_cell.angle_alpha   90.00
_cell.angle_beta   90.00
_cell.angle_gamma   90.00
#
_symmetry.space_group_name_H-M   'P 1'
#
loop_
_entity.id
_entity.type
_entity.pdbx_description
1 polymer ?
#
loop_
_entity_poly.entity_id
_entity_poly.type
_entity_poly.pdbx_seq_one_letter_code
_entity_poly.pdbx_strand_id
1 'polypeptide(L)'
;MNWKAGFRLVSNSVLVVCAAILGTVACSSDSSAPSTASTPLKAGGPAQNPSQVGVAMVYSIVPPSSSPGLFLDKPIGVAILLSDTWAVTARHVVDDGAGTKLQLALGDPAAGAQTLDIDERRTLRHPTRDIALVRVKSGFKGLPPSAFHTISSLSRDQIIAQNSTLDCFAFDASRVLRRVNFAPNSGLASGVQDPFLLHFGALATTVFESADSGAPCFDSAGNIASVHKGIEPGQTNEESADGFRVFANAAKNALIVASGDVNGDGDEDFFFVTTTNIGGVDFYDLTLVSGDGTSISLTTPIQVVVTLVEQLMLVVGNFNGDKRTVAGVEHDIDDVVFGLNGNFVYYHGSSTGLELQTPFALVDSSVTYKDAKIGDFNEDGIADLELVQDNAFSFSDVYFGGTAGLGKGEEFLGSPVSDPDEGRFHLVTGVYEQTYTSLSQDFIIGVDASAPRTRIEVYDGYFGSRYDFGAGRSCFRLYSSKLGMTDTSDPSVVPVGVVVPSESLVAHGWGKLYDGPHVAAAFSPSENAYTYLLRVTAGGCDGTLQLLAANAFMVRANGAVGALDGDYYARDRAGPAAAPNAAFLGGLPDTTYDGTFTYYYQVTDSFKKLILRDGDADRADDEDFPGQQNIKSLCSYTITPYGGTTPSYVNDNPSGQYNPGLGGPKDVETFKIDPIDPGIWVQKWSNILSGNMFFISSVDAPEIPLLRLPAPRPIPAISSAKTRAWWSAQPQVQQSLPVTLGTGTNLMVVSDAQQAIQLLAASYPGLGGTSSKKTALCHVPPGNPAGATLISVGTPAVPAHVAHGDDKTGPANHALFTAELLAAKLNVVRAAALGEPLADARPLGRLLQVFQVLKVADEHVRSGGEICSQPQLFWDELEDLDVQLRAINASEVTYLEPREFTPPVVGVPLAQGAFGGQSM
;
A
#
# COMPACT_ATOMS: atom_id res chain seq x y z
N MET A 1 -61.77 49.36 -15.08
CA MET A 1 -60.55 49.75 -14.34
C MET A 1 -59.50 48.70 -14.71
N ASN A 2 -58.72 48.71 -15.80
CA ASN A 2 -58.02 49.73 -16.61
C ASN A 2 -57.09 50.63 -15.78
N TRP A 3 -55.78 50.79 -16.03
CA TRP A 3 -54.85 50.32 -17.09
C TRP A 3 -53.43 50.87 -16.74
N LYS A 4 -52.39 50.41 -17.46
CA LYS A 4 -51.05 51.05 -17.72
C LYS A 4 -49.90 50.85 -16.72
N ALA A 5 -48.63 50.86 -17.12
CA ALA A 5 -47.87 50.64 -18.37
C ALA A 5 -46.43 51.10 -18.06
N GLY A 6 -45.42 50.44 -18.64
CA GLY A 6 -44.02 50.87 -18.53
C GLY A 6 -43.66 52.05 -19.46
N PHE A 7 -42.41 52.53 -19.34
CA PHE A 7 -41.66 53.18 -20.42
C PHE A 7 -40.15 53.04 -20.22
N ARG A 8 -39.47 52.61 -21.30
CA ARG A 8 -38.03 52.78 -21.57
C ARG A 8 -37.75 54.24 -21.94
N LEU A 9 -36.55 54.72 -21.61
CA LEU A 9 -35.90 55.82 -22.34
C LEU A 9 -34.43 55.47 -22.59
N VAL A 10 -33.98 55.90 -23.77
CA VAL A 10 -32.77 55.54 -24.50
C VAL A 10 -31.81 56.75 -24.49
N SER A 11 -30.51 56.46 -24.57
CA SER A 11 -29.37 57.30 -25.01
C SER A 11 -29.06 58.62 -24.28
N ASN A 12 -27.78 58.80 -23.94
CA ASN A 12 -26.93 59.80 -24.59
C ASN A 12 -25.44 59.52 -24.32
N SER A 13 -24.72 59.21 -25.39
CA SER A 13 -23.25 59.19 -25.45
C SER A 13 -22.75 60.62 -25.67
N VAL A 14 -21.76 61.02 -24.88
CA VAL A 14 -21.06 62.31 -25.03
C VAL A 14 -20.05 62.18 -26.17
N LEU A 15 -20.26 63.00 -27.20
CA LEU A 15 -19.35 63.26 -28.31
C LEU A 15 -18.32 64.29 -27.84
N VAL A 16 -17.03 63.93 -27.81
CA VAL A 16 -15.92 64.89 -27.71
C VAL A 16 -15.23 64.97 -29.05
N VAL A 17 -15.42 66.09 -29.74
CA VAL A 17 -14.66 66.54 -30.91
C VAL A 17 -13.71 67.64 -30.45
N CYS A 18 -12.40 67.44 -30.62
CA CYS A 18 -11.38 68.48 -30.76
C CYS A 18 -10.25 67.87 -31.59
N ALA A 19 -10.21 68.14 -32.89
CA ALA A 19 -9.51 69.26 -33.52
C ALA A 19 -8.01 68.95 -33.71
N ALA A 20 -7.69 68.52 -34.93
CA ALA A 20 -6.35 68.38 -35.45
C ALA A 20 -5.68 69.76 -35.63
N ILE A 21 -4.43 69.88 -35.17
CA ILE A 21 -3.52 70.94 -35.59
C ILE A 21 -2.26 70.26 -36.14
N LEU A 22 -2.01 70.54 -37.42
CA LEU A 22 -0.81 70.20 -38.17
C LEU A 22 0.38 71.04 -37.68
N GLY A 23 1.54 70.41 -37.51
CA GLY A 23 2.80 71.10 -37.22
C GLY A 23 4.00 70.16 -37.27
N THR A 24 4.58 70.01 -38.45
CA THR A 24 5.86 69.35 -38.72
C THR A 24 7.04 70.18 -38.21
N VAL A 25 7.91 69.60 -37.37
CA VAL A 25 9.34 69.96 -37.28
C VAL A 25 10.16 68.68 -37.05
N ALA A 26 11.20 68.51 -37.86
CA ALA A 26 12.08 67.34 -37.88
C ALA A 26 13.30 67.49 -36.95
N CYS A 27 13.72 66.33 -36.42
CA CYS A 27 15.07 65.86 -36.05
C CYS A 27 16.06 66.76 -35.27
N SER A 28 16.53 66.25 -34.13
CA SER A 28 17.98 66.14 -33.87
C SER A 28 18.33 64.98 -32.91
N SER A 29 19.54 64.47 -33.08
CA SER A 29 20.24 63.37 -32.42
C SER A 29 20.54 63.62 -30.93
N ASP A 30 20.57 62.58 -30.08
CA ASP A 30 21.78 61.81 -29.74
C ASP A 30 21.63 60.89 -28.51
N SER A 31 22.29 59.73 -28.63
CA SER A 31 22.88 58.80 -27.65
C SER A 31 22.46 58.71 -26.16
N SER A 32 22.22 57.47 -25.73
CA SER A 32 22.88 56.72 -24.62
C SER A 32 22.01 56.17 -23.46
N ALA A 33 22.29 54.89 -23.14
CA ALA A 33 21.93 54.06 -21.97
C ALA A 33 20.56 53.32 -21.94
N PRO A 34 20.53 51.98 -21.79
CA PRO A 34 19.31 51.23 -21.55
C PRO A 34 18.99 51.19 -20.05
N SER A 35 17.86 51.79 -19.65
CA SER A 35 17.24 51.52 -18.35
C SER A 35 16.19 50.42 -18.52
N THR A 36 16.46 49.25 -17.94
CA THR A 36 15.51 48.15 -17.77
C THR A 36 14.41 48.57 -16.80
N ALA A 37 13.24 48.95 -17.33
CA ALA A 37 12.00 49.01 -16.58
C ALA A 37 10.87 48.49 -17.48
N SER A 38 10.44 47.27 -17.20
CA SER A 38 9.29 46.63 -17.85
C SER A 38 8.00 47.34 -17.44
N THR A 39 7.37 48.03 -18.38
CA THR A 39 5.96 48.42 -18.29
C THR A 39 5.07 47.21 -18.61
N PRO A 40 4.01 46.92 -17.84
CA PRO A 40 3.10 45.83 -18.15
C PRO A 40 2.31 46.14 -19.42
N LEU A 41 2.36 45.23 -20.39
CA LEU A 41 1.43 45.20 -21.53
C LEU A 41 0.00 45.00 -21.00
N LYS A 42 -0.88 45.96 -21.23
CA LYS A 42 -2.33 45.80 -21.06
C LYS A 42 -2.85 44.85 -22.15
N ALA A 43 -3.06 43.57 -21.80
CA ALA A 43 -3.86 42.65 -22.60
C ALA A 43 -5.36 43.03 -22.48
N GLY A 44 -6.00 43.33 -23.60
CA GLY A 44 -7.36 43.87 -23.69
C GLY A 44 -8.43 42.84 -24.06
N GLY A 45 -8.64 41.81 -23.24
CA GLY A 45 -9.78 40.90 -23.33
C GLY A 45 -10.40 40.66 -21.94
N PRO A 46 -11.74 40.50 -21.80
CA PRO A 46 -12.37 40.22 -20.52
C PRO A 46 -11.91 38.85 -19.99
N ALA A 47 -11.62 38.77 -18.68
CA ALA A 47 -11.31 37.51 -18.00
C ALA A 47 -12.45 36.51 -18.21
N GLN A 48 -12.14 35.33 -18.76
CA GLN A 48 -13.11 34.25 -18.92
C GLN A 48 -13.28 33.49 -17.60
N ASN A 49 -14.50 33.09 -17.28
CA ASN A 49 -14.80 32.34 -16.06
C ASN A 49 -14.31 30.87 -16.24
N PRO A 50 -13.47 30.32 -15.36
CA PRO A 50 -12.94 28.96 -15.48
C PRO A 50 -14.02 27.88 -15.68
N SER A 51 -15.18 28.04 -15.04
CA SER A 51 -16.32 27.11 -15.18
C SER A 51 -16.90 27.05 -16.61
N GLN A 52 -16.72 28.09 -17.42
CA GLN A 52 -17.16 28.12 -18.82
C GLN A 52 -16.16 27.45 -19.76
N VAL A 53 -14.89 27.35 -19.34
CA VAL A 53 -13.78 26.80 -20.12
C VAL A 53 -13.37 25.42 -19.61
N GLY A 54 -14.02 24.86 -18.58
CA GLY A 54 -13.75 23.48 -18.15
C GLY A 54 -12.33 23.20 -17.65
N VAL A 55 -11.60 24.24 -17.25
CA VAL A 55 -10.23 24.12 -16.73
C VAL A 55 -10.31 24.05 -15.20
N ALA A 56 -9.76 22.99 -14.64
CA ALA A 56 -9.68 22.74 -13.21
C ALA A 56 -8.24 22.87 -12.71
N MET A 57 -8.07 23.32 -11.48
CA MET A 57 -6.77 23.23 -10.78
C MET A 57 -6.67 21.88 -10.07
N VAL A 58 -5.49 21.26 -10.11
CA VAL A 58 -5.16 20.06 -9.32
C VAL A 58 -4.48 20.50 -8.03
N TYR A 59 -5.01 20.01 -6.91
CA TYR A 59 -4.50 20.30 -5.57
C TYR A 59 -4.11 19.01 -4.86
N SER A 60 -3.02 19.07 -4.11
CA SER A 60 -2.75 18.10 -3.05
C SER A 60 -3.44 18.54 -1.76
N ILE A 61 -4.17 17.63 -1.12
CA ILE A 61 -4.66 17.81 0.24
C ILE A 61 -3.67 17.15 1.19
N VAL A 62 -2.92 18.00 1.89
CA VAL A 62 -2.22 17.58 3.11
C VAL A 62 -3.25 17.53 4.24
N PRO A 63 -3.38 16.42 5.01
CA PRO A 63 -4.28 16.37 6.16
C PRO A 63 -4.00 17.53 7.12
N PRO A 64 -5.03 18.17 7.69
CA PRO A 64 -4.83 19.39 8.48
C PRO A 64 -4.01 19.10 9.73
N SER A 65 -2.79 19.63 9.81
CA SER A 65 -2.11 19.79 11.08
C SER A 65 -2.80 20.89 11.91
N SER A 66 -3.81 20.51 12.71
CA SER A 66 -4.32 21.24 13.90
C SER A 66 -4.76 22.72 13.77
N SER A 67 -5.51 23.11 12.73
CA SER A 67 -6.50 24.21 12.85
C SER A 67 -7.63 24.08 11.82
N PRO A 68 -8.87 24.51 12.14
CA PRO A 68 -10.06 24.22 11.33
C PRO A 68 -10.13 25.15 10.12
N GLY A 69 -9.53 24.69 9.03
CA GLY A 69 -9.65 25.27 7.69
C GLY A 69 -8.88 24.37 6.73
N LEU A 70 -9.57 23.76 5.76
CA LEU A 70 -8.95 23.09 4.62
C LEU A 70 -8.13 24.13 3.85
N PHE A 71 -6.85 24.30 4.17
CA PHE A 71 -5.94 25.02 3.30
C PHE A 71 -5.48 24.04 2.22
N LEU A 72 -6.07 24.20 1.03
CA LEU A 72 -5.53 23.62 -0.19
C LEU A 72 -4.19 24.30 -0.43
N ASP A 73 -3.10 23.55 -0.27
CA ASP A 73 -1.76 23.99 -0.62
C ASP A 73 -1.68 24.29 -2.13
N LYS A 74 -0.61 24.96 -2.55
CA LYS A 74 -0.46 25.51 -3.91
C LYS A 74 -0.92 24.52 -5.00
N PRO A 75 -1.56 25.00 -6.08
CA PRO A 75 -1.88 24.14 -7.21
C PRO A 75 -0.59 23.46 -7.68
N ILE A 76 -0.63 22.14 -7.77
CA ILE A 76 0.50 21.31 -8.22
C ILE A 76 0.45 21.09 -9.73
N GLY A 77 -0.70 21.39 -10.35
CA GLY A 77 -0.87 21.35 -11.79
C GLY A 77 -2.26 21.81 -12.22
N VAL A 78 -2.53 21.66 -13.50
CA VAL A 78 -3.78 22.00 -14.17
C VAL A 78 -4.38 20.72 -14.77
N ALA A 79 -5.69 20.61 -14.77
CA ALA A 79 -6.40 19.56 -15.47
C ALA A 79 -7.53 20.13 -16.33
N ILE A 80 -7.89 19.40 -17.38
CA ILE A 80 -8.99 19.75 -18.27
C ILE A 80 -10.06 18.66 -18.27
N LEU A 81 -11.32 19.07 -18.18
CA LEU A 81 -12.44 18.14 -18.18
C LEU A 81 -12.74 17.62 -19.60
N LEU A 82 -12.73 16.29 -19.73
CA LEU A 82 -13.18 15.59 -20.94
C LEU A 82 -14.65 15.18 -20.85
N SER A 83 -15.10 14.85 -19.64
CA SER A 83 -16.46 14.49 -19.30
C SER A 83 -16.78 14.98 -17.88
N ASP A 84 -17.97 14.64 -17.39
CA ASP A 84 -18.35 14.89 -15.99
C ASP A 84 -17.51 14.09 -14.99
N THR A 85 -16.81 13.05 -15.43
CA THR A 85 -16.12 12.07 -14.59
C THR A 85 -14.63 11.93 -14.88
N TRP A 86 -14.16 12.44 -16.02
CA TRP A 86 -12.78 12.32 -16.46
C TRP A 86 -12.13 13.68 -16.73
N ALA A 87 -10.89 13.84 -16.27
CA ALA A 87 -10.04 14.97 -16.61
C ALA A 87 -8.64 14.50 -17.03
N VAL A 88 -7.93 15.34 -17.78
CA VAL A 88 -6.55 15.09 -18.24
C VAL A 88 -5.61 16.08 -17.58
N THR A 89 -4.46 15.59 -17.14
CA THR A 89 -3.37 16.40 -16.56
C THR A 89 -2.01 15.79 -16.94
N ALA A 90 -0.91 16.38 -16.46
CA ALA A 90 0.41 15.77 -16.62
C ALA A 90 0.59 14.62 -15.61
N ARG A 91 1.37 13.60 -15.97
CA ARG A 91 1.57 12.41 -15.12
C ARG A 91 2.29 12.76 -13.83
N HIS A 92 3.36 13.54 -13.88
CA HIS A 92 4.10 13.92 -12.68
C HIS A 92 3.25 14.74 -11.69
N VAL A 93 2.21 15.45 -12.16
CA VAL A 93 1.26 16.13 -11.26
C VAL A 93 0.52 15.12 -10.37
N VAL A 94 0.27 13.92 -10.88
CA VAL A 94 -0.33 12.81 -10.11
C VAL A 94 0.74 12.07 -9.31
N ASP A 95 1.89 11.78 -9.92
CA ASP A 95 2.95 10.96 -9.31
C ASP A 95 3.65 11.70 -8.16
N ASP A 96 3.95 12.99 -8.32
CA ASP A 96 4.52 13.83 -7.25
C ASP A 96 3.53 14.05 -6.10
N GLY A 97 2.24 13.86 -6.38
CA GLY A 97 1.16 13.86 -5.37
C GLY A 97 0.96 12.50 -4.67
N ALA A 98 1.68 11.45 -5.06
CA ALA A 98 1.47 10.10 -4.52
C ALA A 98 1.63 10.07 -3.00
N GLY A 99 0.64 9.51 -2.31
CA GLY A 99 0.58 9.48 -0.84
C GLY A 99 -0.16 10.68 -0.21
N THR A 100 -0.58 11.66 -1.01
CA THR A 100 -1.47 12.75 -0.57
C THR A 100 -2.80 12.68 -1.31
N LYS A 101 -3.90 13.05 -0.65
CA LYS A 101 -5.23 12.97 -1.28
C LYS A 101 -5.36 14.07 -2.33
N LEU A 102 -5.49 13.72 -3.61
CA LEU A 102 -5.61 14.71 -4.68
C LEU A 102 -7.07 15.19 -4.88
N GLN A 103 -7.24 16.48 -5.18
CA GLN A 103 -8.52 17.12 -5.50
C GLN A 103 -8.45 17.95 -6.78
N LEU A 104 -9.55 17.95 -7.53
CA LEU A 104 -9.79 18.87 -8.64
C LEU A 104 -10.72 19.99 -8.19
N ALA A 105 -10.34 21.26 -8.40
CA ALA A 105 -11.23 22.39 -8.15
C ALA A 105 -11.54 23.19 -9.42
N LEU A 106 -12.82 23.50 -9.63
CA LEU A 106 -13.28 24.35 -10.72
C LEU A 106 -13.44 25.80 -10.29
N GLY A 107 -12.42 26.60 -10.56
CA GLY A 107 -12.29 27.96 -10.07
C GLY A 107 -11.52 28.04 -8.76
N ASP A 108 -11.50 29.21 -8.13
CA ASP A 108 -10.77 29.43 -6.87
C ASP A 108 -11.48 28.74 -5.69
N PRO A 109 -10.86 27.76 -5.02
CA PRO A 109 -11.43 27.13 -3.83
C PRO A 109 -11.75 28.12 -2.71
N ALA A 110 -10.97 29.20 -2.58
CA ALA A 110 -11.24 30.24 -1.59
C ALA A 110 -12.53 31.03 -1.90
N ALA A 111 -12.99 31.01 -3.15
CA ALA A 111 -14.25 31.60 -3.58
C ALA A 111 -15.42 30.61 -3.59
N GLY A 112 -15.27 29.41 -3.00
CA GLY A 112 -16.30 28.38 -2.96
C GLY A 112 -16.39 27.54 -4.24
N ALA A 113 -15.26 27.33 -4.93
CA ALA A 113 -15.21 26.40 -6.07
C ALA A 113 -15.68 25.00 -5.67
N GLN A 114 -16.30 24.32 -6.63
CA GLN A 114 -16.59 22.90 -6.51
C GLN A 114 -15.27 22.12 -6.51
N THR A 115 -14.95 21.46 -5.40
CA THR A 115 -13.84 20.50 -5.32
C THR A 115 -14.37 19.08 -5.44
N LEU A 116 -13.65 18.23 -6.18
CA LEU A 116 -13.94 16.81 -6.31
C LEU A 116 -12.70 16.00 -5.99
N ASP A 117 -12.87 14.95 -5.19
CA ASP A 117 -11.81 13.99 -4.90
C ASP A 117 -11.46 13.20 -6.17
N ILE A 118 -10.16 13.11 -6.46
CA ILE A 118 -9.65 12.20 -7.48
C ILE A 118 -9.76 10.76 -6.94
N ASP A 119 -10.19 9.85 -7.81
CA ASP A 119 -10.18 8.42 -7.55
C ASP A 119 -8.85 7.84 -8.00
N GLU A 120 -7.84 7.90 -7.13
CA GLU A 120 -6.47 7.47 -7.44
C GLU A 120 -6.38 6.01 -7.94
N ARG A 121 -7.31 5.14 -7.51
CA ARG A 121 -7.41 3.75 -7.98
C ARG A 121 -7.85 3.62 -9.43
N ARG A 122 -8.40 4.69 -10.00
CA ARG A 122 -8.90 4.77 -11.38
C ARG A 122 -8.22 5.88 -12.17
N THR A 123 -7.06 6.34 -11.69
CA THR A 123 -6.20 7.27 -12.42
C THR A 123 -5.27 6.49 -13.34
N LEU A 124 -5.34 6.78 -14.63
CA LEU A 124 -4.52 6.16 -15.65
C LEU A 124 -3.30 7.02 -15.91
N ARG A 125 -2.13 6.40 -15.95
CA ARG A 125 -0.85 7.07 -16.21
C ARG A 125 -0.32 6.53 -17.52
N HIS A 126 0.01 7.40 -18.45
CA HIS A 126 0.64 6.93 -19.67
C HIS A 126 2.03 6.36 -19.35
N PRO A 127 2.40 5.15 -19.84
CA PRO A 127 3.64 4.47 -19.43
C PRO A 127 4.91 5.24 -19.81
N THR A 128 4.95 5.79 -21.02
CA THR A 128 6.12 6.48 -21.58
C THR A 128 5.99 8.00 -21.67
N ARG A 129 4.81 8.54 -21.39
CA ARG A 129 4.46 9.96 -21.60
C ARG A 129 4.04 10.61 -20.30
N ASP A 130 4.19 11.91 -20.22
CA ASP A 130 3.90 12.66 -19.00
C ASP A 130 2.47 13.19 -19.03
N ILE A 131 1.53 12.28 -19.25
CA ILE A 131 0.09 12.52 -19.26
C ILE A 131 -0.60 11.51 -18.35
N ALA A 132 -1.61 11.97 -17.62
CA ALA A 132 -2.50 11.14 -16.83
C ALA A 132 -3.97 11.50 -17.06
N LEU A 133 -4.85 10.49 -17.02
CA LEU A 133 -6.28 10.69 -16.86
C LEU A 133 -6.67 10.43 -15.44
N VAL A 134 -7.29 11.43 -14.83
CA VAL A 134 -7.81 11.34 -13.48
C VAL A 134 -9.32 11.19 -13.53
N ARG A 135 -9.85 10.17 -12.84
CA ARG A 135 -11.29 10.02 -12.63
C ARG A 135 -11.69 10.75 -11.35
N VAL A 136 -12.84 11.43 -11.35
CA VAL A 136 -13.40 12.04 -10.13
C VAL A 136 -14.51 11.18 -9.51
N LYS A 137 -14.55 11.08 -8.18
CA LYS A 137 -15.45 10.14 -7.47
C LYS A 137 -16.95 10.42 -7.64
N SER A 138 -17.35 11.69 -7.64
CA SER A 138 -18.78 12.08 -7.56
C SER A 138 -19.31 12.82 -8.79
N GLY A 139 -18.47 12.97 -9.82
CA GLY A 139 -18.78 13.70 -11.05
C GLY A 139 -19.04 15.20 -10.86
N PHE A 140 -18.80 15.99 -11.90
CA PHE A 140 -19.09 17.42 -11.88
C PHE A 140 -20.57 17.70 -12.13
N LYS A 141 -21.32 17.94 -11.05
CA LYS A 141 -22.74 18.33 -11.15
C LYS A 141 -22.91 19.79 -11.59
N GLY A 142 -23.75 20.01 -12.60
CA GLY A 142 -24.23 21.34 -12.98
C GLY A 142 -23.35 22.14 -13.93
N LEU A 143 -22.33 21.52 -14.53
CA LEU A 143 -21.55 22.16 -15.59
C LEU A 143 -22.33 22.21 -16.92
N PRO A 144 -22.21 23.30 -17.69
CA PRO A 144 -22.77 23.35 -19.03
C PRO A 144 -22.01 22.37 -19.95
N PRO A 145 -22.64 21.80 -20.99
CA PRO A 145 -21.96 20.93 -21.96
C PRO A 145 -20.72 21.55 -22.61
N SER A 146 -20.65 22.89 -22.68
CA SER A 146 -19.49 23.62 -23.20
C SER A 146 -18.26 23.59 -22.30
N ALA A 147 -18.39 23.11 -21.06
CA ALA A 147 -17.26 22.91 -20.16
C ALA A 147 -16.48 21.62 -20.48
N PHE A 148 -17.01 20.76 -21.36
CA PHE A 148 -16.33 19.53 -21.77
C PHE A 148 -15.76 19.72 -23.16
N HIS A 149 -14.46 19.47 -23.28
CA HIS A 149 -13.76 19.72 -24.54
C HIS A 149 -13.60 18.46 -25.37
N THR A 150 -13.51 18.66 -26.68
CA THR A 150 -13.09 17.64 -27.62
C THR A 150 -11.60 17.76 -27.87
N ILE A 151 -10.94 16.64 -28.15
CA ILE A 151 -9.54 16.64 -28.55
C ILE A 151 -9.45 16.92 -30.03
N SER A 152 -8.46 17.70 -30.43
CA SER A 152 -8.24 18.07 -31.82
C SER A 152 -8.05 16.82 -32.67
N SER A 153 -8.68 16.80 -33.85
CA SER A 153 -8.44 15.77 -34.86
C SER A 153 -7.23 16.09 -35.74
N LEU A 154 -6.60 17.25 -35.55
CA LEU A 154 -5.45 17.69 -36.31
C LEU A 154 -4.20 16.93 -35.86
N SER A 155 -3.45 16.44 -36.84
CA SER A 155 -2.12 15.91 -36.58
C SER A 155 -1.12 16.97 -36.13
N ARG A 156 -0.01 16.58 -35.49
CA ARG A 156 1.10 17.49 -35.17
C ARG A 156 1.47 18.35 -36.37
N ASP A 157 1.67 17.72 -37.52
CA ASP A 157 2.04 18.42 -38.76
C ASP A 157 0.92 19.35 -39.25
N GLN A 158 -0.34 18.98 -39.07
CA GLN A 158 -1.48 19.86 -39.40
C GLN A 158 -1.59 21.05 -38.43
N ILE A 159 -1.33 20.85 -37.13
CA ILE A 159 -1.29 21.92 -36.13
C ILE A 159 -0.18 22.92 -36.49
N ILE A 160 1.01 22.41 -36.83
CA ILE A 160 2.14 23.25 -37.28
C ILE A 160 1.80 23.96 -38.60
N ALA A 161 1.31 23.22 -39.60
CA ALA A 161 1.05 23.75 -40.95
C ALA A 161 -0.08 24.80 -40.98
N GLN A 162 -1.04 24.71 -40.05
CA GLN A 162 -2.09 25.72 -39.94
C GLN A 162 -1.59 27.06 -39.38
N ASN A 163 -0.34 27.15 -38.91
CA ASN A 163 0.28 28.37 -38.33
C ASN A 163 -0.62 29.07 -37.29
N SER A 164 -1.54 28.33 -36.68
CA SER A 164 -2.42 28.87 -35.65
C SER A 164 -1.65 28.93 -34.35
N THR A 165 -1.69 30.08 -33.70
CA THR A 165 -1.28 30.17 -32.31
C THR A 165 -2.17 29.24 -31.49
N LEU A 166 -1.58 28.37 -30.68
CA LEU A 166 -2.32 27.61 -29.68
C LEU A 166 -2.65 28.54 -28.51
N ASP A 167 -3.87 28.45 -28.01
CA ASP A 167 -4.30 29.16 -26.82
C ASP A 167 -4.17 28.22 -25.63
N CYS A 168 -3.15 28.40 -24.79
CA CYS A 168 -2.96 27.62 -23.58
C CYS A 168 -3.55 28.32 -22.36
N PHE A 169 -4.14 27.55 -21.46
CA PHE A 169 -4.75 28.08 -20.24
C PHE A 169 -4.04 27.54 -19.00
N ALA A 170 -3.46 28.46 -18.25
CA ALA A 170 -2.64 28.21 -17.08
C ALA A 170 -3.18 29.01 -15.89
N PHE A 171 -2.67 28.78 -14.68
CA PHE A 171 -3.00 29.61 -13.53
C PHE A 171 -1.74 30.33 -13.06
N ASP A 172 -1.84 31.62 -12.78
CA ASP A 172 -0.72 32.30 -12.13
C ASP A 172 -0.62 31.91 -10.64
N ALA A 173 0.47 32.32 -9.99
CA ALA A 173 0.66 32.13 -8.55
C ALA A 173 -0.48 32.71 -7.67
N SER A 174 -1.33 33.60 -8.22
CA SER A 174 -2.51 34.14 -7.54
C SER A 174 -3.81 33.38 -7.83
N ARG A 175 -3.72 32.21 -8.48
CA ARG A 175 -4.85 31.33 -8.87
C ARG A 175 -5.80 31.98 -9.88
N VAL A 176 -5.32 32.97 -10.63
CA VAL A 176 -6.09 33.60 -11.70
C VAL A 176 -5.78 32.86 -13.01
N LEU A 177 -6.84 32.44 -13.70
CA LEU A 177 -6.74 31.82 -15.01
C LEU A 177 -6.13 32.81 -16.00
N ARG A 178 -5.00 32.43 -16.59
CA ARG A 178 -4.30 33.20 -17.63
C ARG A 178 -4.32 32.45 -18.95
N ARG A 179 -4.43 33.20 -20.04
CA ARG A 179 -4.29 32.71 -21.41
C ARG A 179 -2.88 33.01 -21.89
N VAL A 180 -2.20 32.01 -22.42
CA VAL A 180 -0.84 32.09 -22.98
C VAL A 180 -0.90 31.62 -24.42
N ASN A 181 -0.48 32.46 -25.35
CA ASN A 181 -0.54 32.13 -26.78
C ASN A 181 0.82 31.61 -27.25
N PHE A 182 0.84 30.44 -27.88
CA PHE A 182 2.06 29.82 -28.39
C PHE A 182 2.04 29.71 -29.91
N ALA A 183 3.12 30.15 -30.57
CA ALA A 183 3.34 29.90 -31.99
C ALA A 183 4.26 28.67 -32.15
N PRO A 184 3.80 27.56 -32.77
CA PRO A 184 4.65 26.41 -33.00
C PRO A 184 5.88 26.80 -33.83
N ASN A 185 7.06 26.39 -33.39
CA ASN A 185 8.30 26.82 -34.02
C ASN A 185 8.64 25.89 -35.19
N SER A 186 8.58 26.40 -36.41
CA SER A 186 8.90 25.62 -37.63
C SER A 186 10.39 25.31 -37.81
N GLY A 187 11.25 25.81 -36.91
CA GLY A 187 12.71 25.83 -37.08
C GLY A 187 13.52 24.76 -36.36
N LEU A 188 12.91 23.70 -35.80
CA LEU A 188 13.69 22.64 -35.16
C LEU A 188 14.45 21.81 -36.18
N ALA A 189 15.75 21.65 -35.92
CA ALA A 189 16.65 20.82 -36.71
C ALA A 189 16.05 19.41 -36.83
N SER A 190 16.16 18.83 -38.04
CA SER A 190 15.54 17.60 -38.53
C SER A 190 15.94 16.29 -37.82
N GLY A 191 16.27 16.32 -36.52
CA GLY A 191 16.85 15.20 -35.77
C GLY A 191 16.02 14.69 -34.58
N VAL A 192 14.99 15.39 -34.11
CA VAL A 192 14.09 14.90 -33.05
C VAL A 192 12.77 14.45 -33.69
N GLN A 193 12.69 13.17 -34.07
CA GLN A 193 11.52 12.56 -34.71
C GLN A 193 10.56 11.92 -33.70
N ASP A 194 10.19 12.65 -32.65
CA ASP A 194 9.05 12.23 -31.85
C ASP A 194 7.78 12.85 -32.45
N PRO A 195 6.90 12.08 -33.12
CA PRO A 195 5.69 12.62 -33.73
C PRO A 195 4.73 13.22 -32.69
N PHE A 196 4.94 12.94 -31.41
CA PHE A 196 4.07 13.35 -30.32
C PHE A 196 4.60 14.51 -29.50
N LEU A 197 5.81 15.03 -29.77
CA LEU A 197 6.34 16.17 -29.04
C LEU A 197 6.17 17.48 -29.83
N LEU A 198 5.47 18.45 -29.25
CA LEU A 198 5.38 19.82 -29.76
C LEU A 198 6.39 20.69 -29.01
N HIS A 199 7.43 21.10 -29.72
CA HIS A 199 8.39 22.05 -29.19
C HIS A 199 8.01 23.46 -29.60
N PHE A 200 7.98 24.36 -28.61
CA PHE A 200 7.72 25.77 -28.84
C PHE A 200 9.02 26.56 -28.72
N GLY A 201 9.20 27.51 -29.64
CA GLY A 201 10.26 28.49 -29.54
C GLY A 201 9.84 29.50 -28.50
N ALA A 202 10.66 29.71 -27.47
CA ALA A 202 10.37 30.68 -26.43
C ALA A 202 10.14 32.07 -27.06
N LEU A 203 8.87 32.49 -27.16
CA LEU A 203 8.54 33.89 -27.37
C LEU A 203 8.85 34.62 -26.05
N ALA A 204 9.72 35.61 -26.13
CA ALA A 204 10.56 36.13 -25.04
C ALA A 204 9.86 36.79 -23.83
N THR A 205 8.57 36.59 -23.56
CA THR A 205 7.84 37.37 -22.54
C THR A 205 6.84 36.65 -21.65
N THR A 206 6.50 35.37 -21.89
CA THR A 206 5.56 34.64 -21.01
C THR A 206 6.04 33.21 -20.78
N VAL A 207 6.62 32.99 -19.60
CA VAL A 207 7.12 31.67 -19.18
C VAL A 207 5.95 30.95 -18.47
N PHE A 208 5.75 29.67 -18.78
CA PHE A 208 4.99 28.80 -17.88
C PHE A 208 5.69 28.76 -16.51
N GLU A 209 4.96 28.54 -15.44
CA GLU A 209 5.54 28.27 -14.12
C GLU A 209 5.54 26.76 -13.89
N SER A 210 6.30 26.27 -12.91
CA SER A 210 6.30 24.83 -12.58
C SER A 210 4.92 24.29 -12.21
N ALA A 211 4.00 25.15 -11.77
CA ALA A 211 2.62 24.81 -11.43
C ALA A 211 1.68 24.73 -12.65
N ASP A 212 2.16 25.05 -13.86
CA ASP A 212 1.35 25.01 -15.08
C ASP A 212 1.38 23.66 -15.80
N SER A 213 2.10 22.67 -15.25
CA SER A 213 2.06 21.31 -15.75
C SER A 213 0.63 20.79 -15.82
N GLY A 214 0.28 20.17 -16.95
CA GLY A 214 -1.08 19.76 -17.28
C GLY A 214 -1.95 20.84 -17.93
N ALA A 215 -1.42 22.05 -18.16
CA ALA A 215 -2.17 23.12 -18.83
C ALA A 215 -2.60 22.72 -20.25
N PRO A 216 -3.90 22.78 -20.58
CA PRO A 216 -4.39 22.46 -21.91
C PRO A 216 -4.11 23.61 -22.88
N CYS A 217 -3.72 23.25 -24.10
CA CYS A 217 -3.53 24.15 -25.22
C CYS A 217 -4.55 23.84 -26.31
N PHE A 218 -5.22 24.87 -26.81
CA PHE A 218 -6.35 24.72 -27.73
C PHE A 218 -6.01 25.16 -29.15
N ASP A 219 -6.53 24.44 -30.14
CA ASP A 219 -6.50 24.86 -31.54
C ASP A 219 -7.49 26.00 -31.81
N SER A 220 -7.46 26.53 -33.03
CA SER A 220 -8.37 27.62 -33.45
C SER A 220 -9.86 27.24 -33.46
N ALA A 221 -10.20 25.96 -33.41
CA ALA A 221 -11.56 25.45 -33.29
C ALA A 221 -11.98 25.22 -31.83
N GLY A 222 -11.09 25.48 -30.87
CA GLY A 222 -11.34 25.30 -29.43
C GLY A 222 -11.22 23.85 -28.97
N ASN A 223 -10.57 22.97 -29.74
CA ASN A 223 -10.28 21.60 -29.32
C ASN A 223 -8.90 21.53 -28.65
N ILE A 224 -8.72 20.58 -27.73
CA ILE A 224 -7.44 20.36 -27.05
C ILE A 224 -6.42 19.83 -28.07
N ALA A 225 -5.36 20.60 -28.33
CA ALA A 225 -4.30 20.32 -29.30
C ALA A 225 -2.97 19.89 -28.64
N SER A 226 -2.76 20.20 -27.36
CA SER A 226 -1.63 19.69 -26.56
C SER A 226 -1.92 19.84 -25.06
N VAL A 227 -1.13 19.14 -24.25
CA VAL A 227 -1.05 19.31 -22.80
C VAL A 227 0.38 19.69 -22.43
N HIS A 228 0.54 20.72 -21.60
CA HIS A 228 1.85 21.18 -21.18
C HIS A 228 2.49 20.18 -20.19
N LYS A 229 3.71 19.71 -20.49
CA LYS A 229 4.46 18.76 -19.65
C LYS A 229 5.21 19.41 -18.49
N GLY A 230 5.32 20.74 -18.49
CA GLY A 230 6.18 21.47 -17.57
C GLY A 230 7.47 21.93 -18.23
N ILE A 231 8.36 22.53 -17.43
CA ILE A 231 9.62 23.13 -17.89
C ILE A 231 10.78 22.24 -17.48
N GLU A 232 11.45 21.63 -18.45
CA GLU A 232 12.80 21.15 -18.24
C GLU A 232 13.78 22.33 -18.25
N PRO A 233 14.81 22.37 -17.40
CA PRO A 233 15.81 23.43 -17.41
C PRO A 233 16.44 23.61 -18.80
N GLY A 234 16.00 24.64 -19.54
CA GLY A 234 16.47 24.97 -20.89
C GLY A 234 15.55 24.58 -22.05
N GLN A 235 14.41 23.92 -21.83
CA GLN A 235 13.41 23.61 -22.87
C GLN A 235 11.97 23.71 -22.35
N THR A 236 11.09 24.37 -23.10
CA THR A 236 9.63 24.26 -22.92
C THR A 236 9.14 23.15 -23.85
N ASN A 237 8.89 21.97 -23.28
CA ASN A 237 8.39 20.81 -24.01
C ASN A 237 6.88 20.68 -23.77
N GLU A 238 6.08 20.60 -24.83
CA GLU A 238 4.67 20.22 -24.74
C GLU A 238 4.46 18.85 -25.40
N GLU A 239 3.53 18.07 -24.87
CA GLU A 239 3.11 16.82 -25.49
C GLU A 239 1.89 17.10 -26.39
N SER A 240 2.00 16.70 -27.66
CA SER A 240 0.97 16.88 -28.69
C SER A 240 -0.27 16.04 -28.41
N ALA A 241 -1.44 16.58 -28.73
CA ALA A 241 -2.71 15.85 -28.66
C ALA A 241 -2.74 14.61 -29.56
N ASP A 242 -1.91 14.52 -30.58
CA ASP A 242 -1.91 13.35 -31.48
C ASP A 242 -1.58 12.04 -30.75
N GLY A 243 -0.65 12.08 -29.81
CA GLY A 243 -0.24 10.89 -29.03
C GLY A 243 -1.30 10.45 -28.02
N PHE A 244 -2.31 11.29 -27.82
CA PHE A 244 -3.29 11.11 -26.77
C PHE A 244 -4.74 11.11 -27.28
N ARG A 245 -4.95 11.49 -28.54
CA ARG A 245 -6.28 11.57 -29.17
C ARG A 245 -7.02 10.25 -29.08
N VAL A 246 -6.31 9.16 -29.37
CA VAL A 246 -6.87 7.81 -29.34
C VAL A 246 -7.28 7.46 -27.90
N PHE A 247 -6.36 7.69 -26.96
CA PHE A 247 -6.54 7.42 -25.54
C PHE A 247 -7.76 8.15 -24.97
N ALA A 248 -7.88 9.47 -25.15
CA ALA A 248 -8.95 10.20 -24.51
C ALA A 248 -10.28 10.20 -25.26
N ASN A 249 -10.28 9.94 -26.57
CA ASN A 249 -11.54 9.62 -27.25
C ASN A 249 -12.11 8.30 -26.71
N ALA A 250 -11.27 7.31 -26.45
CA ALA A 250 -11.69 6.06 -25.82
C ALA A 250 -12.16 6.29 -24.37
N ALA A 251 -11.43 7.10 -23.59
CA ALA A 251 -11.78 7.42 -22.21
C ALA A 251 -13.10 8.19 -22.04
N LYS A 252 -13.43 9.08 -22.98
CA LYS A 252 -14.59 10.00 -22.85
C LYS A 252 -15.91 9.29 -22.57
N ASN A 253 -16.09 8.11 -23.16
CA ASN A 253 -17.30 7.29 -23.00
C ASN A 253 -17.05 6.00 -22.21
N ALA A 254 -15.84 5.85 -21.65
CA ALA A 254 -15.48 4.65 -20.91
C ALA A 254 -16.17 4.66 -19.55
N LEU A 255 -16.98 3.62 -19.32
CA LEU A 255 -17.53 3.29 -18.01
C LEU A 255 -16.42 2.85 -17.06
N ILE A 256 -15.49 2.05 -17.59
CA ILE A 256 -14.38 1.44 -16.87
C ILE A 256 -13.15 1.45 -17.76
N VAL A 257 -11.98 1.64 -17.14
CA VAL A 257 -10.69 1.50 -17.80
C VAL A 257 -9.83 0.54 -16.98
N ALA A 258 -9.19 -0.40 -17.67
CA ALA A 258 -8.18 -1.28 -17.12
C ALA A 258 -6.90 -1.13 -17.95
N SER A 259 -5.74 -1.48 -17.39
CA SER A 259 -4.48 -1.52 -18.13
C SER A 259 -3.78 -2.86 -17.98
N GLY A 260 -2.97 -3.21 -18.96
CA GLY A 260 -2.14 -4.41 -19.02
C GLY A 260 -1.35 -4.38 -20.33
N ASP A 261 -0.13 -4.91 -20.34
CA ASP A 261 0.67 -5.06 -21.56
C ASP A 261 0.10 -6.24 -22.37
N VAL A 262 -0.62 -5.96 -23.45
CA VAL A 262 -1.35 -6.96 -24.27
C VAL A 262 -0.59 -7.30 -25.51
N ASN A 263 0.19 -6.37 -26.03
CA ASN A 263 1.01 -6.64 -27.19
C ASN A 263 2.39 -7.17 -26.79
N GLY A 264 2.78 -7.21 -25.51
CA GLY A 264 4.07 -7.70 -25.06
C GLY A 264 5.23 -6.77 -25.41
N ASP A 265 4.97 -5.47 -25.59
CA ASP A 265 5.99 -4.46 -25.91
C ASP A 265 6.70 -3.89 -24.67
N GLY A 266 6.22 -4.26 -23.48
CA GLY A 266 6.72 -3.80 -22.19
C GLY A 266 6.09 -2.50 -21.71
N ASP A 267 5.21 -1.88 -22.51
CA ASP A 267 4.39 -0.74 -22.13
C ASP A 267 2.97 -1.21 -21.75
N GLU A 268 2.33 -0.52 -20.79
CA GLU A 268 0.94 -0.81 -20.47
C GLU A 268 0.01 -0.37 -21.62
N ASP A 269 -0.81 -1.29 -22.12
CA ASP A 269 -1.95 -0.97 -22.98
C ASP A 269 -3.20 -0.70 -22.13
N PHE A 270 -4.18 -0.01 -22.73
CA PHE A 270 -5.38 0.45 -22.03
C PHE A 270 -6.64 -0.11 -22.67
N PHE A 271 -7.51 -0.65 -21.83
CA PHE A 271 -8.80 -1.20 -22.19
C PHE A 271 -9.91 -0.29 -21.74
N PHE A 272 -10.60 0.32 -22.70
CA PHE A 272 -11.75 1.15 -22.44
C PHE A 272 -13.02 0.35 -22.68
N VAL A 273 -13.79 0.15 -21.60
CA VAL A 273 -15.12 -0.45 -21.69
C VAL A 273 -16.13 0.67 -21.83
N THR A 274 -16.68 0.85 -23.02
CA THR A 274 -17.76 1.80 -23.28
C THR A 274 -19.10 1.06 -23.31
N THR A 275 -20.20 1.76 -23.03
CA THR A 275 -21.54 1.16 -23.09
C THR A 275 -22.41 1.83 -24.13
N THR A 276 -23.08 1.00 -24.94
CA THR A 276 -24.10 1.44 -25.89
C THR A 276 -25.43 0.80 -25.50
N ASN A 277 -26.39 1.60 -25.03
CA ASN A 277 -27.73 1.09 -24.74
C ASN A 277 -28.55 0.99 -26.04
N ILE A 278 -28.92 -0.21 -26.46
CA ILE A 278 -29.79 -0.43 -27.62
C ILE A 278 -31.05 -1.18 -27.15
N GLY A 279 -32.16 -0.45 -27.03
CA GLY A 279 -33.45 -1.04 -26.68
C GLY A 279 -33.55 -1.51 -25.22
N GLY A 280 -32.84 -0.88 -24.29
CA GLY A 280 -32.85 -1.25 -22.87
C GLY A 280 -31.87 -2.38 -22.50
N VAL A 281 -31.07 -2.85 -23.46
CA VAL A 281 -29.93 -3.73 -23.23
C VAL A 281 -28.66 -2.92 -23.38
N ASP A 282 -27.80 -2.94 -22.36
CA ASP A 282 -26.48 -2.36 -22.42
C ASP A 282 -25.54 -3.30 -23.16
N PHE A 283 -24.93 -2.80 -24.24
CA PHE A 283 -23.85 -3.48 -24.96
C PHE A 283 -22.54 -2.89 -24.47
N TYR A 284 -21.58 -3.74 -24.16
CA TYR A 284 -20.25 -3.31 -23.75
C TYR A 284 -19.32 -3.43 -24.96
N ASP A 285 -18.74 -2.31 -25.37
CA ASP A 285 -17.73 -2.24 -26.44
C ASP A 285 -16.36 -2.05 -25.79
N LEU A 286 -15.43 -2.97 -26.08
CA LEU A 286 -14.06 -2.94 -25.59
C LEU A 286 -13.16 -2.27 -26.64
N THR A 287 -12.47 -1.20 -26.26
CA THR A 287 -11.46 -0.57 -27.10
C THR A 287 -10.09 -0.76 -26.48
N LEU A 288 -9.19 -1.43 -27.19
CA LEU A 288 -7.78 -1.51 -26.82
C LEU A 288 -7.05 -0.30 -27.43
N VAL A 289 -6.31 0.42 -26.60
CA VAL A 289 -5.39 1.47 -27.03
C VAL A 289 -4.01 1.10 -26.52
N SER A 290 -3.10 0.84 -27.44
CA SER A 290 -1.73 0.52 -27.06
C SER A 290 -1.01 1.74 -26.51
N GLY A 291 0.00 1.51 -25.67
CA GLY A 291 0.87 2.54 -25.09
C GLY A 291 1.57 3.41 -26.15
N ASP A 292 1.74 2.92 -27.37
CA ASP A 292 2.30 3.67 -28.51
C ASP A 292 1.29 4.61 -29.21
N GLY A 293 0.03 4.59 -28.76
CA GLY A 293 -1.08 5.38 -29.32
C GLY A 293 -1.82 4.72 -30.48
N THR A 294 -1.47 3.48 -30.87
CA THR A 294 -2.24 2.70 -31.83
C THR A 294 -3.50 2.14 -31.17
N SER A 295 -4.69 2.42 -31.71
CA SER A 295 -5.92 1.73 -31.26
C SER A 295 -6.20 0.51 -32.11
N ILE A 296 -6.49 -0.59 -31.43
CA ILE A 296 -7.18 -1.74 -32.01
C ILE A 296 -8.61 -1.70 -31.47
N SER A 297 -9.54 -1.16 -32.27
CA SER A 297 -10.96 -1.18 -31.90
C SER A 297 -11.52 -2.58 -32.09
N LEU A 298 -11.88 -3.24 -31.00
CA LEU A 298 -12.47 -4.57 -31.00
C LEU A 298 -13.99 -4.41 -31.00
N THR A 299 -14.57 -4.41 -32.19
CA THR A 299 -16.03 -4.27 -32.34
C THR A 299 -16.71 -5.63 -32.23
N THR A 300 -16.44 -6.37 -31.16
CA THR A 300 -17.25 -7.54 -30.81
C THR A 300 -18.22 -7.14 -29.70
N PRO A 301 -19.51 -6.89 -30.01
CA PRO A 301 -20.47 -6.51 -29.00
C PRO A 301 -20.63 -7.64 -27.99
N ILE A 302 -20.20 -7.41 -26.75
CA ILE A 302 -20.44 -8.36 -25.67
C ILE A 302 -21.90 -8.17 -25.22
N GLN A 303 -22.77 -9.11 -25.58
CA GLN A 303 -24.13 -9.15 -25.06
C GLN A 303 -24.10 -9.69 -23.62
N VAL A 304 -23.87 -8.80 -22.66
CA VAL A 304 -24.09 -9.15 -21.25
C VAL A 304 -25.28 -8.36 -20.74
N VAL A 305 -26.37 -9.06 -20.45
CA VAL A 305 -27.55 -8.47 -19.81
C VAL A 305 -27.24 -8.32 -18.33
N VAL A 306 -26.63 -7.20 -17.94
CA VAL A 306 -26.31 -6.93 -16.54
C VAL A 306 -26.94 -5.62 -16.12
N THR A 307 -27.63 -5.63 -14.98
CA THR A 307 -28.35 -4.45 -14.47
C THR A 307 -27.45 -3.45 -13.75
N LEU A 308 -26.27 -3.85 -13.27
CA LEU A 308 -25.25 -3.01 -12.63
C LEU A 308 -23.89 -3.70 -12.74
N VAL A 309 -22.85 -3.02 -13.22
CA VAL A 309 -21.47 -3.54 -13.20
C VAL A 309 -20.78 -3.05 -11.93
N GLU A 310 -20.52 -3.95 -10.99
CA GLU A 310 -19.84 -3.61 -9.72
C GLU A 310 -18.38 -4.06 -9.74
N GLN A 311 -18.05 -5.15 -10.45
CA GLN A 311 -16.70 -5.71 -10.52
C GLN A 311 -16.30 -6.00 -11.97
N LEU A 312 -15.16 -5.43 -12.36
CA LEU A 312 -14.47 -5.72 -13.61
C LEU A 312 -13.14 -6.38 -13.26
N MET A 313 -12.89 -7.54 -13.85
CA MET A 313 -11.56 -8.17 -13.86
C MET A 313 -11.08 -8.24 -15.30
N LEU A 314 -9.82 -7.88 -15.52
CA LEU A 314 -9.17 -7.99 -16.80
C LEU A 314 -7.81 -8.62 -16.57
N VAL A 315 -7.52 -9.65 -17.36
CA VAL A 315 -6.35 -10.49 -17.18
C VAL A 315 -5.80 -10.80 -18.57
N VAL A 316 -4.49 -10.59 -18.76
CA VAL A 316 -3.84 -10.62 -20.08
C VAL A 316 -2.66 -11.59 -20.06
N GLY A 317 -2.69 -12.63 -20.90
CA GLY A 317 -1.58 -13.57 -21.00
C GLY A 317 -1.71 -14.50 -22.19
N ASN A 318 -0.60 -15.10 -22.61
CA ASN A 318 -0.54 -16.09 -23.68
C ASN A 318 -1.13 -17.46 -23.24
N PHE A 319 -2.45 -17.53 -23.12
CA PHE A 319 -3.20 -18.70 -22.67
C PHE A 319 -3.31 -19.81 -23.72
N ASN A 320 -3.08 -19.50 -25.00
CA ASN A 320 -3.12 -20.48 -26.08
C ASN A 320 -1.73 -20.99 -26.55
N GLY A 321 -0.65 -20.40 -26.01
CA GLY A 321 0.74 -20.75 -26.31
C GLY A 321 1.21 -20.34 -27.71
N ASP A 322 0.46 -19.52 -28.45
CA ASP A 322 0.70 -19.26 -29.85
C ASP A 322 1.73 -18.16 -30.14
N LYS A 323 2.00 -17.27 -29.15
CA LYS A 323 2.98 -16.18 -29.25
C LYS A 323 2.90 -15.48 -30.62
N ARG A 324 1.71 -15.01 -30.98
CA ARG A 324 1.45 -14.51 -32.34
C ARG A 324 1.72 -13.02 -32.50
N THR A 325 2.73 -12.74 -33.33
CA THR A 325 2.94 -11.43 -33.95
C THR A 325 1.82 -11.10 -34.93
N VAL A 326 1.17 -9.95 -34.73
CA VAL A 326 0.22 -9.39 -35.71
C VAL A 326 0.99 -8.63 -36.79
N ALA A 327 0.64 -8.84 -38.05
CA ALA A 327 1.30 -8.14 -39.15
C ALA A 327 1.10 -6.62 -39.05
N GLY A 328 2.14 -5.91 -38.61
CA GLY A 328 2.12 -4.46 -38.37
C GLY A 328 2.23 -4.04 -36.90
N VAL A 329 2.21 -4.99 -35.96
CA VAL A 329 2.56 -4.80 -34.54
C VAL A 329 3.88 -5.55 -34.31
N GLU A 330 4.87 -4.89 -33.71
CA GLU A 330 6.23 -5.47 -33.56
C GLU A 330 6.27 -6.60 -32.51
N HIS A 331 5.19 -6.76 -31.74
CA HIS A 331 5.09 -7.64 -30.58
C HIS A 331 3.85 -8.57 -30.63
N ASP A 332 3.85 -9.63 -29.81
CA ASP A 332 2.84 -10.71 -29.81
C ASP A 332 1.58 -10.27 -29.07
N ILE A 333 0.39 -10.37 -29.69
CA ILE A 333 -0.86 -10.08 -28.97
C ILE A 333 -1.18 -11.25 -28.03
N ASP A 334 -1.06 -11.01 -26.72
CA ASP A 334 -1.50 -11.89 -25.66
C ASP A 334 -3.03 -12.05 -25.67
N ASP A 335 -3.49 -13.18 -25.17
CA ASP A 335 -4.91 -13.45 -25.01
C ASP A 335 -5.47 -12.66 -23.81
N VAL A 336 -6.78 -12.37 -23.82
CA VAL A 336 -7.44 -11.55 -22.81
C VAL A 336 -8.63 -12.28 -22.20
N VAL A 337 -8.65 -12.34 -20.88
CA VAL A 337 -9.77 -12.81 -20.09
C VAL A 337 -10.44 -11.61 -19.43
N PHE A 338 -11.74 -11.52 -19.60
CA PHE A 338 -12.56 -10.39 -19.19
C PHE A 338 -13.72 -10.86 -18.31
N GLY A 339 -13.69 -10.49 -17.02
CA GLY A 339 -14.70 -10.80 -16.02
C GLY A 339 -15.63 -9.63 -15.74
N LEU A 340 -16.94 -9.80 -15.94
CA LEU A 340 -17.99 -8.87 -15.51
C LEU A 340 -18.92 -9.53 -14.49
N ASN A 341 -18.88 -9.06 -13.24
CA ASN A 341 -19.68 -9.60 -12.14
C ASN A 341 -19.61 -11.14 -12.05
N GLY A 342 -18.41 -11.71 -12.10
CA GLY A 342 -18.17 -13.16 -12.07
C GLY A 342 -18.38 -13.90 -13.39
N ASN A 343 -18.88 -13.26 -14.46
CA ASN A 343 -18.94 -13.86 -15.79
C ASN A 343 -17.68 -13.56 -16.58
N PHE A 344 -16.90 -14.58 -16.90
CA PHE A 344 -15.67 -14.41 -17.66
C PHE A 344 -15.84 -14.78 -19.13
N VAL A 345 -15.22 -13.97 -19.98
CA VAL A 345 -15.16 -14.13 -21.43
C VAL A 345 -13.69 -14.19 -21.83
N TYR A 346 -13.33 -15.18 -22.62
CA TYR A 346 -11.98 -15.35 -23.14
C TYR A 346 -11.89 -14.96 -24.61
N TYR A 347 -10.97 -14.05 -24.88
CA TYR A 347 -10.60 -13.61 -26.20
C TYR A 347 -9.18 -14.08 -26.46
N HIS A 348 -8.97 -14.76 -27.57
CA HIS A 348 -7.63 -15.14 -27.96
C HIS A 348 -7.04 -14.12 -28.95
N GLY A 349 -5.74 -13.89 -28.85
CA GLY A 349 -4.97 -13.14 -29.84
C GLY A 349 -5.10 -13.79 -31.22
N SER A 350 -5.41 -12.99 -32.24
CA SER A 350 -5.45 -13.41 -33.63
C SER A 350 -4.65 -12.43 -34.49
N SER A 351 -4.33 -12.84 -35.73
CA SER A 351 -3.67 -11.96 -36.71
C SER A 351 -4.48 -10.70 -37.07
N THR A 352 -5.74 -10.63 -36.67
CA THR A 352 -6.67 -9.52 -36.94
C THR A 352 -7.09 -8.78 -35.68
N GLY A 353 -6.51 -9.08 -34.51
CA GLY A 353 -6.88 -8.53 -33.20
C GLY A 353 -7.39 -9.63 -32.25
N LEU A 354 -8.19 -9.28 -31.25
CA LEU A 354 -8.78 -10.24 -30.32
C LEU A 354 -10.02 -10.90 -30.93
N GLU A 355 -10.04 -12.23 -30.95
CA GLU A 355 -11.17 -13.04 -31.42
C GLU A 355 -11.86 -13.73 -30.23
N LEU A 356 -13.19 -13.63 -30.16
CA LEU A 356 -13.97 -14.29 -29.12
C LEU A 356 -13.96 -15.80 -29.33
N GLN A 357 -13.45 -16.56 -28.36
CA GLN A 357 -13.52 -18.00 -28.42
C GLN A 357 -14.92 -18.49 -28.01
N THR A 358 -15.74 -18.88 -28.98
CA THR A 358 -17.06 -19.49 -28.71
C THR A 358 -17.04 -21.00 -28.99
N PRO A 359 -17.70 -21.82 -28.15
CA PRO A 359 -18.36 -21.52 -26.88
C PRO A 359 -17.40 -21.76 -25.72
N PHE A 360 -16.77 -20.71 -25.19
CA PHE A 360 -15.96 -20.82 -23.98
C PHE A 360 -16.62 -20.03 -22.84
N ALA A 361 -17.60 -20.66 -22.18
CA ALA A 361 -18.01 -20.24 -20.84
C ALA A 361 -16.97 -20.84 -19.89
N LEU A 362 -15.91 -20.08 -19.60
CA LEU A 362 -14.86 -20.50 -18.68
C LEU A 362 -15.42 -20.89 -17.32
N VAL A 363 -16.52 -20.27 -16.92
CA VAL A 363 -16.88 -20.18 -15.51
C VAL A 363 -18.33 -20.60 -15.31
N ASP A 364 -18.55 -21.38 -14.26
CA ASP A 364 -19.89 -21.64 -13.76
C ASP A 364 -20.52 -20.29 -13.36
N SER A 365 -21.51 -19.84 -14.14
CA SER A 365 -22.22 -18.57 -13.90
C SER A 365 -22.87 -18.47 -12.51
N SER A 366 -22.92 -19.56 -11.73
CA SER A 366 -23.37 -19.55 -10.34
C SER A 366 -22.29 -19.13 -9.34
N VAL A 367 -21.04 -18.97 -9.78
CA VAL A 367 -19.90 -18.60 -8.94
C VAL A 367 -19.46 -17.17 -9.26
N THR A 368 -19.41 -16.34 -8.22
CA THR A 368 -18.80 -15.00 -8.28
C THR A 368 -17.32 -15.11 -7.95
N TYR A 369 -16.50 -14.25 -8.54
CA TYR A 369 -15.05 -14.22 -8.32
C TYR A 369 -14.64 -12.81 -7.93
N LYS A 370 -13.73 -12.70 -6.96
CA LYS A 370 -13.25 -11.43 -6.40
C LYS A 370 -11.88 -11.04 -6.95
N ASP A 371 -11.11 -11.99 -7.44
CA ASP A 371 -9.74 -11.76 -7.92
C ASP A 371 -9.37 -12.77 -9.03
N ALA A 372 -8.37 -12.42 -9.83
CA ALA A 372 -7.86 -13.25 -10.91
C ALA A 372 -6.35 -13.04 -11.09
N LYS A 373 -5.60 -14.13 -11.25
CA LYS A 373 -4.14 -14.15 -11.35
C LYS A 373 -3.68 -14.92 -12.59
N ILE A 374 -2.50 -14.55 -13.07
CA ILE A 374 -1.83 -15.21 -14.19
C ILE A 374 -0.53 -15.78 -13.70
N GLY A 375 -0.24 -17.01 -14.10
CA GLY A 375 1.07 -17.62 -13.93
C GLY A 375 1.18 -18.82 -14.84
N ASP A 376 2.38 -19.32 -15.08
CA ASP A 376 2.56 -20.66 -15.64
C ASP A 376 2.57 -21.64 -14.45
N PHE A 377 1.38 -22.03 -14.00
CA PHE A 377 1.23 -22.89 -12.83
C PHE A 377 1.67 -24.32 -13.16
N ASN A 378 1.43 -24.82 -14.37
CA ASN A 378 1.80 -26.20 -14.71
C ASN A 378 3.26 -26.35 -15.22
N GLU A 379 3.99 -25.26 -15.44
CA GLU A 379 5.35 -25.17 -16.01
C GLU A 379 5.46 -25.69 -17.47
N ASP A 380 4.42 -25.51 -18.29
CA ASP A 380 4.44 -25.87 -19.70
C ASP A 380 4.88 -24.74 -20.64
N GLY A 381 5.13 -23.54 -20.08
CA GLY A 381 5.52 -22.34 -20.80
C GLY A 381 4.36 -21.57 -21.43
N ILE A 382 3.11 -21.94 -21.12
CA ILE A 382 1.87 -21.27 -21.51
C ILE A 382 1.29 -20.61 -20.25
N ALA A 383 0.67 -19.43 -20.40
CA ALA A 383 0.03 -18.78 -19.27
C ALA A 383 -1.20 -19.59 -18.82
N ASP A 384 -1.40 -19.66 -17.51
CA ASP A 384 -2.58 -20.22 -16.87
C ASP A 384 -3.33 -19.10 -16.12
N LEU A 385 -4.61 -19.31 -15.87
CA LEU A 385 -5.48 -18.37 -15.16
C LEU A 385 -5.94 -18.98 -13.84
N GLU A 386 -5.75 -18.29 -12.73
CA GLU A 386 -6.33 -18.64 -11.44
C GLU A 386 -7.41 -17.63 -11.07
N LEU A 387 -8.63 -18.10 -10.81
CA LEU A 387 -9.75 -17.26 -10.41
C LEU A 387 -10.12 -17.54 -8.96
N VAL A 388 -10.10 -16.50 -8.12
CA VAL A 388 -10.44 -16.59 -6.69
C VAL A 388 -11.92 -16.31 -6.51
N GLN A 389 -12.67 -17.30 -6.04
CA GLN A 389 -14.11 -17.22 -5.81
C GLN A 389 -14.43 -16.20 -4.70
N ASP A 390 -15.47 -15.41 -4.90
CA ASP A 390 -16.06 -14.52 -3.92
C ASP A 390 -17.06 -15.28 -3.04
N ASN A 391 -16.55 -16.25 -2.30
CA ASN A 391 -17.31 -16.97 -1.29
C ASN A 391 -16.52 -17.08 0.02
N ALA A 392 -17.20 -17.52 1.07
CA ALA A 392 -16.63 -17.64 2.41
C ALA A 392 -15.42 -18.61 2.51
N PHE A 393 -15.17 -19.39 1.45
CA PHE A 393 -14.09 -20.35 1.36
C PHE A 393 -12.95 -19.84 0.48
N SER A 394 -13.23 -18.84 -0.38
CA SER A 394 -12.32 -18.25 -1.36
C SER A 394 -11.61 -19.31 -2.22
N PHE A 395 -12.35 -20.33 -2.69
CA PHE A 395 -11.76 -21.36 -3.56
C PHE A 395 -11.08 -20.74 -4.78
N SER A 396 -10.02 -21.40 -5.25
CA SER A 396 -9.33 -20.97 -6.47
C SER A 396 -9.55 -21.99 -7.58
N ASP A 397 -10.23 -21.57 -8.64
CA ASP A 397 -10.34 -22.36 -9.87
C ASP A 397 -9.13 -22.03 -10.75
N VAL A 398 -8.29 -23.02 -11.04
CA VAL A 398 -7.19 -22.86 -11.99
C VAL A 398 -7.61 -23.39 -13.36
N TYR A 399 -7.35 -22.60 -14.38
CA TYR A 399 -7.55 -22.91 -15.79
C TYR A 399 -6.18 -22.96 -16.45
N PHE A 400 -5.80 -24.13 -16.95
CA PHE A 400 -4.51 -24.29 -17.60
C PHE A 400 -4.59 -23.79 -19.04
N GLY A 401 -3.60 -23.00 -19.45
CA GLY A 401 -3.39 -22.68 -20.85
C GLY A 401 -3.04 -23.91 -21.67
N GLY A 402 -3.22 -23.81 -22.98
CA GLY A 402 -2.90 -24.89 -23.90
C GLY A 402 -3.22 -24.50 -25.33
N THR A 403 -2.86 -25.29 -26.34
CA THR A 403 -3.05 -24.92 -27.76
C THR A 403 -4.50 -24.62 -28.18
N ALA A 404 -5.48 -24.94 -27.33
CA ALA A 404 -6.89 -24.65 -27.53
C ALA A 404 -7.38 -23.46 -26.66
N GLY A 405 -6.48 -22.68 -26.06
CA GLY A 405 -6.77 -21.68 -25.04
C GLY A 405 -6.87 -22.27 -23.63
N LEU A 406 -7.47 -21.52 -22.71
CA LEU A 406 -7.72 -21.96 -21.34
C LEU A 406 -8.60 -23.20 -21.31
N GLY A 407 -8.22 -24.23 -20.56
CA GLY A 407 -9.07 -25.36 -20.20
C GLY A 407 -9.25 -25.41 -18.69
N LYS A 408 -10.42 -25.87 -18.19
CA LYS A 408 -10.59 -26.07 -16.74
C LYS A 408 -9.52 -27.03 -16.25
N GLY A 409 -8.64 -26.53 -15.39
CA GLY A 409 -7.53 -27.25 -14.80
C GLY A 409 -7.97 -27.92 -13.50
N GLU A 410 -7.10 -27.80 -12.50
CA GLU A 410 -7.33 -28.36 -11.17
C GLU A 410 -7.98 -27.32 -10.25
N GLU A 411 -8.90 -27.77 -9.40
CA GLU A 411 -9.39 -26.99 -8.27
C GLU A 411 -8.41 -27.16 -7.12
N PHE A 412 -7.84 -26.07 -6.63
CA PHE A 412 -7.00 -26.11 -5.44
C PHE A 412 -7.85 -25.85 -4.20
N LEU A 413 -7.75 -26.77 -3.25
CA LEU A 413 -8.29 -26.62 -1.91
C LEU A 413 -7.09 -26.32 -1.00
N GLY A 414 -7.10 -25.15 -0.37
CA GLY A 414 -5.94 -24.68 0.40
C GLY A 414 -6.31 -23.57 1.36
N SER A 415 -5.53 -23.49 2.44
CA SER A 415 -5.55 -22.42 3.42
C SER A 415 -4.15 -21.82 3.43
N PRO A 416 -3.95 -20.57 3.01
CA PRO A 416 -4.85 -19.60 2.37
C PRO A 416 -4.84 -19.72 0.83
N VAL A 417 -5.58 -18.82 0.16
CA VAL A 417 -5.68 -18.76 -1.31
C VAL A 417 -4.37 -18.32 -1.93
N SER A 418 -4.30 -18.36 -3.26
CA SER A 418 -3.17 -17.84 -4.04
C SER A 418 -2.90 -16.35 -3.89
N ASP A 419 -3.69 -15.64 -3.10
CA ASP A 419 -3.46 -14.25 -2.78
C ASP A 419 -2.34 -14.12 -1.74
N PRO A 420 -1.10 -13.74 -2.15
CA PRO A 420 -0.02 -13.52 -1.20
C PRO A 420 -0.36 -12.37 -0.24
N ASP A 421 -1.33 -11.52 -0.61
CA ASP A 421 -1.84 -10.42 0.19
C ASP A 421 -3.06 -10.83 1.05
N GLU A 422 -3.46 -12.11 1.09
CA GLU A 422 -4.58 -12.53 1.95
C GLU A 422 -4.25 -12.47 3.45
N GLY A 423 -2.97 -12.25 3.80
CA GLY A 423 -2.52 -11.98 5.17
C GLY A 423 -2.64 -13.16 6.15
N ARG A 424 -3.13 -14.31 5.69
CA ARG A 424 -3.30 -15.54 6.46
C ARG A 424 -2.03 -16.39 6.33
N PHE A 425 -1.47 -16.89 7.42
CA PHE A 425 -0.27 -17.73 7.40
C PHE A 425 -0.33 -18.81 8.49
N HIS A 426 0.29 -19.94 8.19
CA HIS A 426 0.68 -20.91 9.21
C HIS A 426 2.05 -20.52 9.76
N LEU A 427 2.24 -20.67 11.07
CA LEU A 427 3.48 -20.31 11.73
C LEU A 427 4.11 -21.53 12.40
N VAL A 428 5.38 -21.78 12.07
CA VAL A 428 6.22 -22.75 12.78
C VAL A 428 7.33 -21.99 13.48
N THR A 429 7.40 -22.08 14.81
CA THR A 429 8.36 -21.33 15.64
C THR A 429 9.30 -22.22 16.44
N GLY A 430 10.51 -21.70 16.68
CA GLY A 430 11.50 -22.27 17.58
C GLY A 430 11.17 -22.03 19.05
N VAL A 431 11.92 -22.67 19.94
CA VAL A 431 11.63 -22.83 21.39
C VAL A 431 11.69 -21.50 22.21
N TYR A 432 11.83 -20.34 21.57
CA TYR A 432 12.10 -19.05 22.26
C TYR A 432 11.24 -17.86 21.83
N GLU A 433 10.38 -17.99 20.83
CA GLU A 433 9.32 -17.00 20.61
C GLU A 433 8.12 -17.34 21.51
N GLN A 434 7.32 -16.34 21.91
CA GLN A 434 6.23 -16.52 22.88
C GLN A 434 5.04 -17.35 22.36
N THR A 435 5.21 -17.99 21.21
CA THR A 435 4.29 -18.91 20.53
C THR A 435 4.61 -20.37 20.88
N TYR A 436 3.77 -21.30 20.44
CA TYR A 436 3.84 -22.70 20.87
C TYR A 436 5.20 -23.32 20.53
N THR A 437 5.84 -23.99 21.50
CA THR A 437 7.15 -24.66 21.37
C THR A 437 7.16 -25.88 20.41
N SER A 438 6.19 -25.99 19.50
CA SER A 438 6.19 -27.10 18.55
C SER A 438 7.20 -26.81 17.45
N LEU A 439 8.33 -27.50 17.53
CA LEU A 439 9.34 -27.52 16.49
C LEU A 439 8.84 -28.10 15.17
N SER A 440 7.61 -28.63 15.12
CA SER A 440 6.99 -29.13 13.91
C SER A 440 5.49 -28.89 13.84
N GLN A 441 4.96 -28.65 12.65
CA GLN A 441 3.54 -28.58 12.34
C GLN A 441 3.18 -29.69 11.36
N ASP A 442 2.08 -30.39 11.63
CA ASP A 442 1.63 -31.51 10.81
C ASP A 442 0.33 -31.17 10.08
N PHE A 443 0.28 -31.48 8.80
CA PHE A 443 -0.85 -31.29 7.91
C PHE A 443 -1.26 -32.63 7.30
N ILE A 444 -2.55 -32.93 7.29
CA ILE A 444 -3.14 -33.99 6.48
C ILE A 444 -3.64 -33.39 5.18
N ILE A 445 -3.32 -34.06 4.08
CA ILE A 445 -3.75 -33.67 2.75
C ILE A 445 -4.50 -34.85 2.13
N GLY A 446 -5.80 -34.68 1.90
CA GLY A 446 -6.67 -35.69 1.29
C GLY A 446 -6.99 -35.34 -0.17
N VAL A 447 -6.53 -36.17 -1.11
CA VAL A 447 -6.77 -36.00 -2.55
C VAL A 447 -7.75 -37.06 -3.03
N ASP A 448 -8.84 -36.66 -3.67
CA ASP A 448 -9.87 -37.60 -4.17
C ASP A 448 -9.25 -38.62 -5.15
N ALA A 449 -9.67 -39.89 -5.07
CA ALA A 449 -9.10 -40.94 -5.93
C ALA A 449 -9.44 -40.80 -7.42
N SER A 450 -10.41 -39.96 -7.77
CA SER A 450 -10.73 -39.59 -9.15
C SER A 450 -9.80 -38.50 -9.71
N ALA A 451 -9.04 -37.81 -8.87
CA ALA A 451 -7.99 -36.91 -9.35
C ALA A 451 -6.98 -37.72 -10.19
N PRO A 452 -6.38 -37.13 -11.24
CA PRO A 452 -5.42 -37.84 -12.08
C PRO A 452 -4.02 -37.93 -11.45
N ARG A 453 -3.72 -37.05 -10.47
CA ARG A 453 -2.42 -36.93 -9.80
C ARG A 453 -2.58 -36.20 -8.46
N THR A 454 -1.53 -36.21 -7.64
CA THR A 454 -1.45 -35.39 -6.43
C THR A 454 -0.51 -34.21 -6.67
N ARG A 455 -0.97 -33.01 -6.30
CA ARG A 455 -0.19 -31.77 -6.33
C ARG A 455 -0.29 -31.06 -4.99
N ILE A 456 0.86 -30.70 -4.42
CA ILE A 456 1.00 -30.03 -3.12
C ILE A 456 2.04 -28.93 -3.28
N GLU A 457 1.68 -27.73 -2.83
CA GLU A 457 2.51 -26.53 -2.96
C GLU A 457 2.59 -25.78 -1.64
N VAL A 458 3.71 -25.08 -1.48
CA VAL A 458 4.00 -24.29 -0.30
C VAL A 458 4.38 -22.88 -0.74
N TYR A 459 3.77 -21.88 -0.14
CA TYR A 459 4.24 -20.50 -0.23
C TYR A 459 5.12 -20.22 0.98
N ASP A 460 6.40 -19.96 0.74
CA ASP A 460 7.38 -19.66 1.78
C ASP A 460 7.63 -18.15 1.79
N GLY A 461 7.18 -17.45 2.83
CA GLY A 461 7.50 -16.04 3.01
C GLY A 461 9.02 -15.91 3.12
N TYR A 462 9.67 -15.18 2.21
CA TYR A 462 11.13 -15.21 2.00
C TYR A 462 11.99 -15.17 3.29
N PHE A 463 13.14 -15.86 3.24
CA PHE A 463 14.21 -15.86 4.25
C PHE A 463 14.74 -14.45 4.59
N GLY A 464 14.22 -13.81 5.63
CA GLY A 464 14.55 -12.42 6.01
C GLY A 464 13.67 -11.34 5.38
N SER A 465 12.46 -11.71 4.95
CA SER A 465 11.45 -10.77 4.43
C SER A 465 10.52 -10.39 5.57
N ARG A 466 9.57 -9.51 5.28
CA ARG A 466 8.62 -9.00 6.27
C ARG A 466 7.68 -10.08 6.83
N TYR A 467 7.71 -11.31 6.32
CA TYR A 467 6.91 -12.46 6.76
C TYR A 467 7.71 -13.56 7.47
N ASP A 468 9.04 -13.43 7.56
CA ASP A 468 9.90 -14.43 8.20
C ASP A 468 10.56 -13.81 9.43
N PHE A 469 10.22 -14.31 10.61
CA PHE A 469 10.71 -13.79 11.88
C PHE A 469 12.08 -14.42 12.18
N GLY A 470 13.12 -13.96 11.47
CA GLY A 470 14.51 -14.32 11.73
C GLY A 470 15.24 -14.98 10.56
N ALA A 471 16.36 -15.65 10.88
CA ALA A 471 17.17 -16.41 9.91
C ALA A 471 16.77 -17.89 9.91
N GLY A 472 15.49 -18.17 10.16
CA GLY A 472 14.98 -19.49 10.41
C GLY A 472 14.79 -20.28 9.13
N ARG A 473 15.39 -21.47 9.03
CA ARG A 473 15.03 -22.41 7.96
C ARG A 473 13.81 -23.22 8.37
N SER A 474 12.99 -23.60 7.41
CA SER A 474 11.96 -24.63 7.61
C SER A 474 12.24 -25.83 6.72
N CYS A 475 11.87 -27.01 7.20
CA CYS A 475 11.94 -28.21 6.39
C CYS A 475 10.55 -28.81 6.17
N PHE A 476 10.19 -28.99 4.91
CA PHE A 476 8.94 -29.61 4.49
C PHE A 476 9.20 -31.07 4.12
N ARG A 477 8.55 -32.01 4.84
CA ARG A 477 8.65 -33.45 4.60
C ARG A 477 7.28 -34.05 4.30
N LEU A 478 7.17 -34.75 3.19
CA LEU A 478 5.93 -35.40 2.77
C LEU A 478 5.97 -36.92 2.98
N TYR A 479 4.93 -37.46 3.59
CA TYR A 479 4.71 -38.88 3.82
C TYR A 479 3.36 -39.30 3.23
N SER A 480 3.26 -40.54 2.77
CA SER A 480 1.96 -41.17 2.52
C SER A 480 1.40 -41.69 3.84
N SER A 481 0.12 -41.47 4.13
CA SER A 481 -0.51 -41.90 5.38
C SER A 481 -1.88 -42.52 5.11
N LYS A 482 -1.98 -43.86 5.09
CA LYS A 482 -3.21 -44.60 4.70
C LYS A 482 -4.47 -44.29 5.52
N LEU A 483 -4.33 -43.64 6.67
CA LEU A 483 -5.40 -43.45 7.66
C LEU A 483 -5.29 -42.09 8.36
N GLY A 484 -4.58 -41.11 7.77
CA GLY A 484 -4.32 -39.84 8.46
C GLY A 484 -3.53 -40.01 9.76
N MET A 485 -2.78 -41.11 9.89
CA MET A 485 -1.90 -41.35 11.03
C MET A 485 -0.73 -40.35 11.00
N THR A 486 -0.44 -39.79 12.17
CA THR A 486 0.59 -38.76 12.40
C THR A 486 1.89 -39.34 12.94
N ASP A 487 1.82 -40.57 13.46
CA ASP A 487 2.97 -41.27 14.01
C ASP A 487 3.87 -41.74 12.87
N THR A 488 4.93 -40.98 12.61
CA THR A 488 5.98 -41.33 11.63
C THR A 488 6.77 -42.58 12.00
N SER A 489 6.60 -43.13 13.21
CA SER A 489 7.16 -44.43 13.58
C SER A 489 6.26 -45.61 13.16
N ASP A 490 5.02 -45.34 12.74
CA ASP A 490 4.13 -46.35 12.17
C ASP A 490 4.63 -46.75 10.77
N PRO A 491 4.84 -48.06 10.49
CA PRO A 491 5.33 -48.52 9.20
C PRO A 491 4.37 -48.24 8.02
N SER A 492 3.12 -47.85 8.29
CA SER A 492 2.16 -47.39 7.28
C SER A 492 2.39 -45.95 6.83
N VAL A 493 3.18 -45.16 7.57
CA VAL A 493 3.63 -43.82 7.18
C VAL A 493 4.94 -43.95 6.39
N VAL A 494 4.84 -43.92 5.07
CA VAL A 494 5.99 -44.12 4.18
C VAL A 494 6.45 -42.76 3.64
N PRO A 495 7.73 -42.37 3.79
CA PRO A 495 8.24 -41.15 3.16
C PRO A 495 8.04 -41.19 1.65
N VAL A 496 7.49 -40.11 1.07
CA VAL A 496 7.32 -39.98 -0.39
C VAL A 496 8.66 -39.64 -1.07
N GLY A 497 9.73 -39.46 -0.30
CA GLY A 497 11.07 -39.08 -0.78
C GLY A 497 11.22 -37.58 -1.01
N VAL A 498 10.18 -36.80 -0.71
CA VAL A 498 10.19 -35.34 -0.80
C VAL A 498 10.65 -34.75 0.53
N VAL A 499 11.79 -34.07 0.47
CA VAL A 499 12.33 -33.26 1.56
C VAL A 499 12.78 -31.96 0.93
N VAL A 500 12.03 -30.88 1.18
CA VAL A 500 12.26 -29.58 0.56
C VAL A 500 12.61 -28.58 1.65
N PRO A 501 13.83 -28.01 1.63
CA PRO A 501 14.17 -26.91 2.53
C PRO A 501 13.52 -25.61 2.03
N SER A 502 13.14 -24.75 2.94
CA SER A 502 12.48 -23.47 2.66
C SER A 502 13.32 -22.62 1.69
N GLU A 503 14.65 -22.61 1.84
CA GLU A 503 15.58 -21.91 0.93
C GLU A 503 15.59 -22.39 -0.54
N SER A 504 14.93 -23.50 -0.86
CA SER A 504 14.79 -23.99 -2.23
C SER A 504 13.45 -23.65 -2.88
N LEU A 505 12.51 -23.10 -2.12
CA LEU A 505 11.22 -22.64 -2.63
C LEU A 505 11.38 -21.26 -3.29
N VAL A 506 10.45 -20.93 -4.19
CA VAL A 506 10.43 -19.64 -4.88
C VAL A 506 10.08 -18.55 -3.86
N ALA A 507 10.91 -17.51 -3.79
CA ALA A 507 10.68 -16.37 -2.91
C ALA A 507 9.38 -15.64 -3.32
N HIS A 508 8.49 -15.39 -2.36
CA HIS A 508 7.21 -14.72 -2.60
C HIS A 508 6.38 -15.39 -3.71
N GLY A 509 6.51 -16.71 -3.83
CA GLY A 509 5.82 -17.51 -4.83
C GLY A 509 5.46 -18.88 -4.27
N TRP A 510 4.52 -19.52 -4.96
CA TRP A 510 4.20 -20.91 -4.69
C TRP A 510 5.32 -21.80 -5.23
N GLY A 511 5.96 -22.55 -4.34
CA GLY A 511 6.90 -23.60 -4.70
C GLY A 511 6.25 -24.98 -4.66
N LYS A 512 6.54 -25.81 -5.67
CA LYS A 512 6.05 -27.19 -5.74
C LYS A 512 6.74 -28.05 -4.69
N LEU A 513 5.97 -28.64 -3.78
CA LEU A 513 6.46 -29.64 -2.84
C LEU A 513 6.38 -31.04 -3.46
N TYR A 514 5.23 -31.39 -4.05
CA TYR A 514 5.02 -32.64 -4.76
C TYR A 514 4.10 -32.41 -5.95
N ASP A 515 4.47 -32.97 -7.09
CA ASP A 515 3.64 -33.01 -8.28
C ASP A 515 3.90 -34.32 -9.01
N GLY A 516 2.96 -35.26 -8.94
CA GLY A 516 3.16 -36.59 -9.51
C GLY A 516 2.00 -37.55 -9.35
N PRO A 517 2.11 -38.77 -9.93
CA PRO A 517 1.09 -39.79 -9.80
C PRO A 517 0.85 -40.12 -8.33
N HIS A 518 -0.35 -40.60 -8.00
CA HIS A 518 -0.64 -40.95 -6.62
C HIS A 518 0.29 -42.04 -6.09
N VAL A 519 0.77 -41.86 -4.86
CA VAL A 519 1.55 -42.89 -4.19
C VAL A 519 0.60 -43.99 -3.77
N ALA A 520 0.80 -45.23 -4.26
CA ALA A 520 -0.09 -46.35 -3.92
C ALA A 520 -0.20 -46.61 -2.40
N ALA A 521 0.85 -46.25 -1.66
CA ALA A 521 0.85 -46.31 -0.20
C ALA A 521 -0.01 -45.22 0.47
N ALA A 522 -0.41 -44.15 -0.22
CA ALA A 522 -1.31 -43.12 0.32
C ALA A 522 -2.79 -43.49 0.17
N PHE A 523 -3.15 -44.50 -0.62
CA PHE A 523 -4.55 -44.83 -0.88
C PHE A 523 -5.26 -45.38 0.37
N SER A 524 -6.36 -44.72 0.72
CA SER A 524 -7.31 -45.07 1.78
C SER A 524 -8.60 -45.62 1.15
N PRO A 525 -8.83 -46.95 1.14
CA PRO A 525 -10.00 -47.55 0.50
C PRO A 525 -11.33 -47.15 1.15
N SER A 526 -11.33 -46.87 2.46
CA SER A 526 -12.53 -46.45 3.21
C SER A 526 -12.99 -45.05 2.84
N GLU A 527 -12.05 -44.17 2.49
CA GLU A 527 -12.31 -42.77 2.15
C GLU A 527 -12.36 -42.54 0.64
N ASN A 528 -11.98 -43.55 -0.15
CA ASN A 528 -11.79 -43.45 -1.60
C ASN A 528 -10.92 -42.23 -1.98
N ALA A 529 -9.83 -42.03 -1.23
CA ALA A 529 -8.94 -40.89 -1.37
C ALA A 529 -7.48 -41.32 -1.12
N TYR A 530 -6.54 -40.48 -1.53
CA TYR A 530 -5.13 -40.57 -1.20
C TYR A 530 -4.79 -39.57 -0.10
N THR A 531 -4.29 -40.07 1.01
CA THR A 531 -4.02 -39.28 2.21
C THR A 531 -2.52 -39.14 2.43
N TYR A 532 -2.06 -37.90 2.58
CA TYR A 532 -0.67 -37.55 2.81
C TYR A 532 -0.52 -36.80 4.13
N LEU A 533 0.66 -36.92 4.73
CA LEU A 533 1.08 -36.16 5.90
C LEU A 533 2.22 -35.23 5.47
N LEU A 534 2.01 -33.92 5.54
CA LEU A 534 3.06 -32.92 5.40
C LEU A 534 3.49 -32.48 6.80
N ARG A 535 4.75 -32.77 7.16
CA ARG A 535 5.39 -32.27 8.38
C ARG A 535 6.31 -31.11 8.03
N VAL A 536 6.05 -29.96 8.61
CA VAL A 536 6.90 -28.77 8.54
C VAL A 536 7.69 -28.71 9.84
N THR A 537 9.00 -28.52 9.80
CA THR A 537 9.86 -28.48 11.00
C THR A 537 10.68 -27.19 11.02
N ALA A 538 10.74 -26.51 12.16
CA ALA A 538 11.65 -25.40 12.40
C ALA A 538 13.11 -25.91 12.38
N GLY A 539 13.90 -25.45 11.43
CA GLY A 539 15.31 -25.79 11.23
C GLY A 539 15.60 -26.44 9.88
N GLY A 540 16.84 -26.92 9.75
CA GLY A 540 17.33 -27.54 8.52
C GLY A 540 16.70 -28.91 8.26
N CYS A 541 16.68 -29.31 6.99
CA CYS A 541 16.23 -30.65 6.58
C CYS A 541 17.15 -31.80 7.01
N ASP A 542 18.33 -31.49 7.53
CA ASP A 542 19.28 -32.41 8.16
C ASP A 542 18.88 -32.80 9.60
N GLY A 543 17.80 -32.22 10.14
CA GLY A 543 17.35 -32.46 11.52
C GLY A 543 18.01 -31.53 12.54
N THR A 544 18.80 -30.56 12.09
CA THR A 544 19.40 -29.55 12.96
C THR A 544 18.34 -28.52 13.33
N LEU A 545 17.84 -28.61 14.56
CA LEU A 545 16.85 -27.67 15.12
C LEU A 545 17.48 -26.29 15.28
N GLN A 546 16.80 -25.25 14.78
CA GLN A 546 17.18 -23.87 15.00
C GLN A 546 16.27 -23.24 16.06
N LEU A 547 16.88 -22.84 17.19
CA LEU A 547 16.14 -22.39 18.37
C LEU A 547 15.51 -20.99 18.24
N LEU A 548 15.85 -20.24 17.18
CA LEU A 548 15.39 -18.87 16.90
C LEU A 548 14.81 -18.74 15.48
N ALA A 549 14.28 -19.83 14.94
CA ALA A 549 13.66 -19.86 13.62
C ALA A 549 12.16 -19.71 13.77
N ALA A 550 11.56 -18.71 13.16
CA ALA A 550 10.12 -18.63 12.98
C ALA A 550 9.83 -18.29 11.53
N ASN A 551 9.06 -19.15 10.87
CA ASN A 551 8.75 -19.02 9.46
C ASN A 551 7.23 -19.11 9.26
N ALA A 552 6.70 -18.15 8.50
CA ALA A 552 5.33 -18.08 8.09
C ALA A 552 5.17 -18.61 6.66
N PHE A 553 4.32 -19.62 6.49
CA PHE A 553 4.11 -20.28 5.20
C PHE A 553 2.63 -20.56 4.94
N MET A 554 2.34 -20.93 3.70
CA MET A 554 1.02 -21.38 3.26
C MET A 554 1.11 -22.76 2.63
N VAL A 555 0.02 -23.53 2.67
CA VAL A 555 -0.05 -24.84 2.01
C VAL A 555 -1.33 -24.91 1.18
N ARG A 556 -1.19 -25.30 -0.09
CA ARG A 556 -2.33 -25.65 -0.94
C ARG A 556 -2.11 -27.00 -1.61
N ALA A 557 -3.20 -27.68 -1.94
CA ALA A 557 -3.15 -28.93 -2.68
C ALA A 557 -4.34 -29.03 -3.63
N ASN A 558 -4.27 -29.94 -4.59
CA ASN A 558 -5.41 -30.34 -5.40
C ASN A 558 -6.36 -31.31 -4.64
N GLY A 559 -6.53 -31.05 -3.35
CA GLY A 559 -7.23 -31.86 -2.37
C GLY A 559 -7.32 -31.13 -1.03
N ALA A 560 -8.16 -31.59 -0.11
CA ALA A 560 -8.39 -30.90 1.15
C ALA A 560 -7.13 -30.91 2.03
N VAL A 561 -6.71 -29.73 2.50
CA VAL A 561 -5.61 -29.54 3.45
C VAL A 561 -6.19 -29.27 4.83
N GLY A 562 -5.77 -30.04 5.84
CA GLY A 562 -6.12 -29.81 7.24
C GLY A 562 -4.91 -29.88 8.14
N ALA A 563 -4.71 -28.90 9.03
CA ALA A 563 -3.66 -29.00 10.04
C ALA A 563 -4.14 -29.80 11.25
N LEU A 564 -3.25 -30.63 11.79
CA LEU A 564 -3.52 -31.48 12.96
C LEU A 564 -3.27 -30.77 14.27
N ASP A 565 -2.17 -30.02 14.30
CA ASP A 565 -1.71 -29.18 15.39
C ASP A 565 -0.98 -28.00 14.76
N GLY A 566 -1.04 -26.82 15.37
CA GLY A 566 -0.16 -25.68 15.03
C GLY A 566 -0.76 -24.30 15.23
N ASP A 567 0.11 -23.30 15.14
CA ASP A 567 -0.23 -21.89 15.35
C ASP A 567 -0.68 -21.26 14.03
N TYR A 568 -1.71 -20.42 14.16
CA TYR A 568 -2.31 -19.69 13.05
C TYR A 568 -2.17 -18.20 13.30
N TYR A 569 -1.73 -17.51 12.26
CA TYR A 569 -1.52 -16.08 12.30
C TYR A 569 -2.23 -15.43 11.13
N ALA A 570 -3.10 -14.46 11.42
CA ALA A 570 -3.72 -13.62 10.41
C ALA A 570 -3.44 -12.14 10.70
N ARG A 571 -3.11 -11.38 9.66
CA ARG A 571 -2.78 -9.95 9.76
C ARG A 571 -3.62 -9.12 8.79
N ASP A 572 -3.99 -7.91 9.21
CA ASP A 572 -4.63 -6.86 8.42
C ASP A 572 -4.01 -5.51 8.79
N ARG A 573 -3.75 -4.65 7.79
CA ARG A 573 -3.23 -3.28 8.01
C ARG A 573 -4.34 -2.24 8.00
N ALA A 574 -5.45 -2.47 7.28
CA ALA A 574 -6.56 -1.53 7.19
C ALA A 574 -7.91 -2.23 6.91
N GLY A 575 -8.74 -2.30 7.94
CA GLY A 575 -10.09 -2.84 7.83
C GLY A 575 -10.83 -2.82 9.16
N PRO A 576 -12.13 -3.17 9.18
CA PRO A 576 -12.88 -3.37 10.42
C PRO A 576 -12.28 -4.47 11.31
N ALA A 577 -11.47 -5.36 10.72
CA ALA A 577 -10.77 -6.46 11.38
C ALA A 577 -9.30 -6.14 11.72
N ALA A 578 -8.79 -4.96 11.37
CA ALA A 578 -7.41 -4.56 11.67
C ALA A 578 -7.19 -4.25 13.16
N ALA A 579 -5.99 -4.54 13.64
CA ALA A 579 -5.59 -4.25 15.01
C ALA A 579 -5.59 -2.73 15.21
N PRO A 580 -6.15 -2.22 16.34
CA PRO A 580 -6.27 -0.78 16.59
C PRO A 580 -4.91 -0.07 16.74
N ASN A 581 -3.79 -0.80 16.76
CA ASN A 581 -2.46 -0.24 16.93
C ASN A 581 -1.66 -0.25 15.61
N ALA A 582 -2.09 0.57 14.66
CA ALA A 582 -1.44 0.79 13.36
C ALA A 582 0.06 1.18 13.45
N ALA A 583 0.53 1.65 14.61
CA ALA A 583 1.92 2.04 14.85
C ALA A 583 2.91 0.86 14.92
N PHE A 584 2.45 -0.37 15.19
CA PHE A 584 3.31 -1.57 15.21
C PHE A 584 3.61 -2.11 13.79
N LEU A 585 2.91 -1.63 12.77
CA LEU A 585 2.80 -2.28 11.44
C LEU A 585 3.30 -1.42 10.26
N GLY A 586 4.07 -0.37 10.54
CA GLY A 586 4.62 0.55 9.55
C GLY A 586 5.56 -0.15 8.58
N GLY A 587 5.02 -0.65 7.47
CA GLY A 587 5.79 -1.24 6.39
C GLY A 587 5.20 -2.47 5.72
N LEU A 588 4.05 -3.02 6.14
CA LEU A 588 3.46 -4.17 5.44
C LEU A 588 2.45 -3.73 4.36
N PRO A 589 2.33 -4.42 3.22
CA PRO A 589 1.19 -4.20 2.31
C PRO A 589 -0.13 -4.35 3.07
N ASP A 590 -1.14 -3.59 2.66
CA ASP A 590 -2.50 -3.75 3.16
C ASP A 590 -3.05 -5.08 2.63
N THR A 591 -3.37 -6.00 3.53
CA THR A 591 -3.82 -7.35 3.19
C THR A 591 -5.35 -7.39 3.16
N THR A 592 -5.96 -8.15 2.26
CA THR A 592 -7.42 -8.21 2.04
C THR A 592 -8.19 -8.98 3.13
N TYR A 593 -7.61 -9.15 4.32
CA TYR A 593 -8.15 -9.98 5.38
C TYR A 593 -9.49 -9.45 5.91
N ASP A 594 -10.54 -10.24 5.75
CA ASP A 594 -11.92 -9.85 6.07
C ASP A 594 -12.41 -10.37 7.44
N GLY A 595 -11.52 -10.96 8.24
CA GLY A 595 -11.87 -11.59 9.52
C GLY A 595 -12.62 -12.91 9.40
N THR A 596 -12.68 -13.53 8.21
CA THR A 596 -13.33 -14.83 7.97
C THR A 596 -12.32 -15.83 7.41
N PHE A 597 -12.34 -17.06 7.93
CA PHE A 597 -11.57 -18.15 7.33
C PHE A 597 -12.24 -19.50 7.59
N THR A 598 -11.85 -20.50 6.79
CA THR A 598 -12.37 -21.85 6.92
C THR A 598 -11.23 -22.85 7.04
N TYR A 599 -11.35 -23.76 8.01
CA TYR A 599 -10.47 -24.91 8.16
C TYR A 599 -11.17 -26.21 7.80
N TYR A 600 -10.38 -27.15 7.30
CA TYR A 600 -10.79 -28.52 7.13
C TYR A 600 -10.04 -29.38 8.15
N TYR A 601 -10.75 -30.30 8.79
CA TYR A 601 -10.11 -31.33 9.62
C TYR A 601 -10.65 -32.69 9.21
N GLN A 602 -9.76 -33.66 9.09
CA GLN A 602 -10.14 -35.03 8.88
C GLN A 602 -10.26 -35.74 10.23
N VAL A 603 -11.47 -36.14 10.58
CA VAL A 603 -11.77 -36.98 11.74
C VAL A 603 -11.79 -38.42 11.26
N THR A 604 -10.89 -39.26 11.75
CA THR A 604 -10.81 -40.67 11.35
C THR A 604 -11.56 -41.55 12.35
N ASP A 605 -11.77 -42.83 12.04
CA ASP A 605 -12.42 -43.78 12.95
C ASP A 605 -11.70 -43.93 14.31
N SER A 606 -10.40 -43.63 14.36
CA SER A 606 -9.60 -43.60 15.58
C SER A 606 -9.70 -42.29 16.35
N PHE A 607 -10.16 -41.20 15.73
CA PHE A 607 -10.36 -39.90 16.35
C PHE A 607 -11.82 -39.70 16.70
N LYS A 608 -12.20 -39.91 17.96
CA LYS A 608 -13.59 -39.70 18.39
C LYS A 608 -13.83 -38.38 19.08
N LYS A 609 -12.80 -37.55 19.21
CA LYS A 609 -12.85 -36.33 20.02
C LYS A 609 -12.05 -35.18 19.42
N LEU A 610 -12.70 -34.03 19.25
CA LEU A 610 -12.06 -32.76 18.88
C LEU A 610 -12.02 -31.82 20.08
N ILE A 611 -10.85 -31.21 20.36
CA ILE A 611 -10.72 -30.16 21.35
C ILE A 611 -10.19 -28.89 20.69
N LEU A 612 -10.99 -27.84 20.75
CA LEU A 612 -10.59 -26.50 20.34
C LEU A 612 -10.21 -25.70 21.59
N ARG A 613 -9.07 -25.03 21.56
CA ARG A 613 -8.62 -24.16 22.62
C ARG A 613 -8.44 -22.75 22.06
N ASP A 614 -9.23 -21.82 22.53
CA ASP A 614 -8.92 -20.41 22.29
C ASP A 614 -7.78 -20.00 23.23
N GLY A 615 -6.85 -19.16 22.79
CA GLY A 615 -5.89 -18.49 23.67
C GLY A 615 -6.05 -17.00 23.42
N ASP A 616 -6.68 -16.33 24.37
CA ASP A 616 -7.12 -14.92 24.33
C ASP A 616 -6.62 -14.02 23.19
N ALA A 617 -7.60 -13.61 22.40
CA ALA A 617 -7.53 -12.78 21.21
C ALA A 617 -7.53 -11.26 21.48
N ASP A 618 -7.61 -10.81 22.72
CA ASP A 618 -7.68 -9.38 23.02
C ASP A 618 -7.26 -9.04 24.45
N ARG A 619 -6.05 -8.49 24.61
CA ARG A 619 -5.60 -7.81 25.84
C ARG A 619 -6.52 -6.65 26.29
N ALA A 620 -7.58 -6.34 25.54
CA ALA A 620 -8.43 -5.17 25.70
C ALA A 620 -9.59 -5.38 26.68
N ASP A 621 -10.01 -6.62 26.97
CA ASP A 621 -11.02 -6.90 27.98
C ASP A 621 -10.43 -7.40 29.32
N ASP A 622 -9.16 -7.80 29.33
CA ASP A 622 -8.49 -8.39 30.50
C ASP A 622 -8.00 -7.41 31.58
N GLU A 623 -7.74 -6.14 31.28
CA GLU A 623 -7.40 -5.16 32.33
C GLU A 623 -7.97 -3.77 32.06
N ASP A 624 -8.81 -3.29 33.01
CA ASP A 624 -8.92 -1.91 33.53
C ASP A 624 -8.52 -0.73 32.61
N PHE A 625 -8.88 -0.75 31.32
CA PHE A 625 -8.92 0.44 30.48
C PHE A 625 -10.31 1.07 30.60
N PRO A 626 -10.52 2.09 31.46
CA PRO A 626 -11.79 2.78 31.56
C PRO A 626 -12.07 3.51 30.24
N GLY A 627 -12.84 2.88 29.36
CA GLY A 627 -13.27 3.47 28.08
C GLY A 627 -13.56 2.48 26.94
N GLN A 628 -13.13 1.21 27.02
CA GLN A 628 -13.24 0.25 25.89
C GLN A 628 -14.14 -0.98 26.14
N GLN A 629 -14.99 -0.97 27.17
CA GLN A 629 -15.82 -2.11 27.60
C GLN A 629 -16.94 -2.60 26.63
N ASN A 630 -16.92 -2.23 25.35
CA ASN A 630 -17.96 -2.63 24.39
C ASN A 630 -17.45 -3.24 23.08
N ILE A 631 -16.15 -3.45 22.93
CA ILE A 631 -15.64 -4.28 21.82
C ILE A 631 -15.62 -5.71 22.32
N LYS A 632 -16.81 -6.28 22.59
CA LYS A 632 -16.93 -7.74 22.60
C LYS A 632 -16.58 -8.17 21.19
N SER A 633 -15.42 -8.77 20.98
CA SER A 633 -15.09 -9.34 19.69
C SER A 633 -16.19 -10.35 19.34
N LEU A 634 -16.93 -10.10 18.25
CA LEU A 634 -17.99 -11.00 17.74
C LEU A 634 -17.38 -12.25 17.09
N CYS A 635 -16.18 -12.64 17.54
CA CYS A 635 -15.48 -13.81 17.06
C CYS A 635 -16.41 -15.00 17.23
N SER A 636 -16.63 -15.74 16.16
CA SER A 636 -17.51 -16.91 16.17
C SER A 636 -16.95 -17.97 15.26
N TYR A 637 -17.28 -19.22 15.55
CA TYR A 637 -17.06 -20.30 14.60
C TYR A 637 -18.22 -21.28 14.52
N THR A 638 -18.31 -21.93 13.37
CA THR A 638 -19.23 -23.03 13.09
C THR A 638 -18.45 -24.25 12.64
N ILE A 639 -18.91 -25.45 12.98
CA ILE A 639 -18.31 -26.73 12.54
C ILE A 639 -19.39 -27.56 11.85
N THR A 640 -19.12 -27.94 10.61
CA THR A 640 -20.07 -28.59 9.70
C THR A 640 -19.41 -29.77 9.02
N PRO A 641 -20.04 -30.95 8.88
CA PRO A 641 -19.51 -32.02 8.04
C PRO A 641 -19.27 -31.49 6.60
N TYR A 642 -18.20 -31.93 5.95
CA TYR A 642 -17.92 -31.57 4.56
C TYR A 642 -19.09 -31.99 3.64
N GLY A 643 -19.59 -31.07 2.83
CA GLY A 643 -20.80 -31.24 2.03
C GLY A 643 -22.13 -31.10 2.79
N GLY A 644 -22.09 -30.92 4.11
CA GLY A 644 -23.25 -30.58 4.92
C GLY A 644 -23.62 -29.09 4.81
N THR A 645 -24.91 -28.77 4.78
CA THR A 645 -25.41 -27.39 4.70
C THR A 645 -25.75 -26.78 6.06
N THR A 646 -25.79 -27.59 7.13
CA THR A 646 -26.24 -27.18 8.45
C THR A 646 -25.12 -27.40 9.47
N PRO A 647 -24.65 -26.35 10.18
CA PRO A 647 -23.66 -26.48 11.23
C PRO A 647 -24.11 -27.49 12.29
N SER A 648 -23.22 -28.41 12.66
CA SER A 648 -23.45 -29.31 13.79
C SER A 648 -23.07 -28.66 15.12
N TYR A 649 -22.14 -27.71 15.09
CA TYR A 649 -21.70 -26.97 16.27
C TYR A 649 -21.51 -25.49 15.93
N VAL A 650 -21.91 -24.61 16.85
CA VAL A 650 -21.79 -23.15 16.73
C VAL A 650 -21.27 -22.63 18.07
N ASN A 651 -20.22 -21.79 18.03
CA ASN A 651 -19.75 -21.02 19.17
C ASN A 651 -19.69 -19.55 18.77
N ASP A 652 -20.54 -18.73 19.37
CA ASP A 652 -20.69 -17.31 19.05
C ASP A 652 -19.77 -16.39 19.88
N ASN A 653 -18.98 -16.95 20.82
CA ASN A 653 -18.08 -16.20 21.69
C ASN A 653 -16.99 -17.12 22.28
N PRO A 654 -16.00 -17.54 21.49
CA PRO A 654 -14.94 -18.45 21.94
C PRO A 654 -13.89 -17.77 22.84
N SER A 655 -13.77 -16.44 22.80
CA SER A 655 -12.93 -15.69 23.75
C SER A 655 -13.65 -15.64 25.09
N GLY A 656 -13.09 -16.33 26.09
CA GLY A 656 -13.73 -16.47 27.38
C GLY A 656 -13.90 -15.16 28.12
N GLN A 657 -14.89 -15.10 29.02
CA GLN A 657 -15.04 -13.95 29.92
C GLN A 657 -14.00 -14.05 31.05
N TYR A 658 -13.18 -13.00 31.23
CA TYR A 658 -12.33 -12.84 32.41
C TYR A 658 -13.15 -13.09 33.69
N ASN A 659 -12.81 -14.16 34.43
CA ASN A 659 -13.50 -14.53 35.66
C ASN A 659 -12.66 -14.18 36.90
N PRO A 660 -12.88 -12.99 37.50
CA PRO A 660 -12.04 -12.49 38.60
C PRO A 660 -12.08 -13.37 39.86
N GLY A 661 -13.04 -14.29 39.98
CA GLY A 661 -13.19 -15.14 41.17
C GLY A 661 -12.20 -16.31 41.30
N LEU A 662 -11.40 -16.61 40.27
CA LEU A 662 -10.55 -17.82 40.21
C LEU A 662 -9.03 -17.58 40.28
N GLY A 663 -8.59 -16.33 40.48
CA GLY A 663 -7.23 -16.03 40.96
C GLY A 663 -6.08 -16.29 39.99
N GLY A 664 -6.30 -16.21 38.68
CA GLY A 664 -5.26 -16.17 37.66
C GLY A 664 -5.84 -16.11 36.24
N PRO A 665 -5.08 -15.59 35.25
CA PRO A 665 -5.45 -15.64 33.84
C PRO A 665 -5.65 -17.10 33.45
N LYS A 666 -6.88 -17.45 33.14
CA LYS A 666 -7.26 -18.76 32.64
C LYS A 666 -8.03 -18.52 31.35
N ASP A 667 -7.39 -17.82 30.44
CA ASP A 667 -8.03 -17.30 29.23
C ASP A 667 -7.93 -18.32 28.08
N VAL A 668 -7.97 -19.61 28.47
CA VAL A 668 -8.01 -20.74 27.55
C VAL A 668 -9.37 -21.43 27.69
N GLU A 669 -10.32 -21.06 26.84
CA GLU A 669 -11.57 -21.81 26.71
C GLU A 669 -11.32 -23.10 25.94
N THR A 670 -11.66 -24.23 26.56
CA THR A 670 -11.56 -25.54 25.94
C THR A 670 -12.94 -25.99 25.48
N PHE A 671 -13.23 -25.89 24.19
CA PHE A 671 -14.43 -26.47 23.59
C PHE A 671 -14.15 -27.93 23.21
N LYS A 672 -15.06 -28.85 23.59
CA LYS A 672 -14.91 -30.29 23.35
C LYS A 672 -16.08 -30.81 22.54
N ILE A 673 -15.78 -31.53 21.46
CA ILE A 673 -16.75 -32.29 20.68
C ILE A 673 -16.46 -33.77 20.89
N ASP A 674 -17.38 -34.47 21.54
CA ASP A 674 -17.21 -35.86 21.98
C ASP A 674 -18.59 -36.55 22.09
N PRO A 675 -18.94 -37.53 21.23
CA PRO A 675 -18.17 -38.00 20.08
C PRO A 675 -18.29 -37.07 18.85
N ILE A 676 -17.30 -37.09 17.97
CA ILE A 676 -17.39 -36.54 16.60
C ILE A 676 -17.41 -37.70 15.59
N ASP A 677 -18.28 -37.62 14.57
CA ASP A 677 -18.37 -38.68 13.55
C ASP A 677 -17.15 -38.63 12.61
N PRO A 678 -16.63 -39.79 12.17
CA PRO A 678 -15.58 -39.85 11.17
C PRO A 678 -15.99 -39.18 9.85
N GLY A 679 -15.07 -38.43 9.25
CA GLY A 679 -15.27 -37.69 8.01
C GLY A 679 -14.43 -36.41 7.96
N ILE A 680 -14.52 -35.68 6.84
CA ILE A 680 -13.97 -34.33 6.74
C ILE A 680 -14.98 -33.37 7.38
N TRP A 681 -14.48 -32.47 8.22
CA TRP A 681 -15.25 -31.42 8.88
C TRP A 681 -14.71 -30.06 8.48
N VAL A 682 -15.60 -29.09 8.40
CA VAL A 682 -15.36 -27.72 7.97
C VAL A 682 -15.62 -26.81 9.15
N GLN A 683 -14.59 -26.13 9.64
CA GLN A 683 -14.72 -25.11 10.67
C GLN A 683 -14.61 -23.71 10.05
N LYS A 684 -15.70 -22.96 10.03
CA LYS A 684 -15.71 -21.58 9.55
C LYS A 684 -15.66 -20.63 10.72
N TRP A 685 -14.66 -19.76 10.76
CA TRP A 685 -14.54 -18.65 11.69
C TRP A 685 -15.01 -17.34 11.06
N SER A 686 -15.49 -16.41 11.87
CA SER A 686 -15.99 -15.10 11.43
C SER A 686 -15.72 -14.03 12.48
N ASN A 687 -15.49 -12.79 12.03
CA ASN A 687 -15.14 -11.62 12.84
C ASN A 687 -13.86 -11.79 13.67
N ILE A 688 -12.87 -12.45 13.10
CA ILE A 688 -11.55 -12.59 13.69
C ILE A 688 -10.78 -11.29 13.50
N LEU A 689 -10.17 -10.78 14.56
CA LEU A 689 -9.32 -9.59 14.47
C LEU A 689 -7.89 -10.00 14.11
N SER A 690 -7.16 -9.13 13.41
CA SER A 690 -5.76 -9.35 13.14
C SER A 690 -4.96 -9.37 14.44
N GLY A 691 -4.22 -10.45 14.68
CA GLY A 691 -3.50 -10.70 15.94
C GLY A 691 -4.15 -11.74 16.87
N ASN A 692 -5.35 -12.22 16.55
CA ASN A 692 -5.93 -13.37 17.26
C ASN A 692 -5.09 -14.62 16.99
N MET A 693 -4.80 -15.39 18.04
CA MET A 693 -4.17 -16.71 17.94
C MET A 693 -5.16 -17.76 18.40
N PHE A 694 -5.33 -18.83 17.63
CA PHE A 694 -6.22 -19.92 18.03
C PHE A 694 -5.49 -21.26 17.95
N PHE A 695 -5.82 -22.15 18.88
CA PHE A 695 -5.21 -23.47 18.97
C PHE A 695 -6.23 -24.56 18.70
N ILE A 696 -5.92 -25.43 17.75
CA ILE A 696 -6.68 -26.66 17.50
C ILE A 696 -5.82 -27.85 17.91
N SER A 697 -6.37 -28.78 18.70
CA SER A 697 -5.67 -30.00 19.11
C SER A 697 -6.60 -31.22 19.07
N SER A 698 -6.09 -32.37 18.62
CA SER A 698 -6.79 -33.66 18.72
C SER A 698 -6.34 -34.43 19.98
N VAL A 699 -7.22 -35.19 20.63
CA VAL A 699 -7.03 -35.67 22.03
C VAL A 699 -6.72 -37.16 22.17
N ASP A 700 -6.60 -37.90 21.08
CA ASP A 700 -6.17 -39.30 21.16
C ASP A 700 -4.64 -39.44 21.17
N ALA A 701 -3.90 -38.34 20.97
CA ALA A 701 -2.57 -38.21 21.53
C ALA A 701 -2.69 -38.24 23.06
N PRO A 702 -1.90 -39.05 23.80
CA PRO A 702 -1.94 -39.04 25.27
C PRO A 702 -1.92 -37.59 25.70
N GLU A 703 -2.85 -37.14 26.55
CA GLU A 703 -2.85 -35.78 27.13
C GLU A 703 -1.40 -35.45 27.35
N ILE A 704 -0.79 -34.61 26.48
CA ILE A 704 0.62 -34.27 26.62
C ILE A 704 0.59 -33.65 28.00
N PRO A 705 1.13 -34.34 29.03
CA PRO A 705 0.72 -34.09 30.40
C PRO A 705 1.18 -32.69 30.61
N LEU A 706 0.22 -31.74 30.60
CA LEU A 706 0.42 -30.29 30.41
C LEU A 706 1.84 -30.08 30.81
N LEU A 707 2.78 -29.99 29.85
CA LEU A 707 4.20 -29.91 30.17
C LEU A 707 4.22 -28.69 31.04
N ARG A 708 4.15 -28.90 32.39
CA ARG A 708 3.47 -27.95 33.30
C ARG A 708 4.05 -26.67 32.84
N LEU A 709 3.29 -25.79 32.15
CA LEU A 709 3.90 -24.60 31.56
C LEU A 709 4.66 -24.06 32.74
N PRO A 710 6.01 -24.15 32.74
CA PRO A 710 6.75 -24.13 33.99
C PRO A 710 6.31 -22.83 34.62
N ALA A 711 5.60 -22.88 35.76
CA ALA A 711 4.64 -21.84 36.18
C ALA A 711 5.05 -20.50 35.59
N PRO A 712 4.27 -19.95 34.62
CA PRO A 712 4.76 -19.18 33.47
C PRO A 712 6.17 -18.69 33.75
N ARG A 713 7.20 -19.37 33.20
CA ARG A 713 8.63 -19.11 33.48
C ARG A 713 8.69 -17.62 33.62
N PRO A 714 8.94 -17.08 34.83
CA PRO A 714 8.67 -15.68 35.12
C PRO A 714 9.23 -14.93 33.94
N ILE A 715 8.34 -14.30 33.17
CA ILE A 715 8.67 -13.65 31.90
C ILE A 715 10.04 -13.03 32.14
N PRO A 716 11.10 -13.44 31.39
CA PRO A 716 12.47 -13.05 31.70
C PRO A 716 12.43 -11.56 32.02
N ALA A 717 12.82 -11.23 33.26
CA ALA A 717 12.28 -10.08 33.99
C ALA A 717 12.02 -8.91 33.05
N ILE A 718 10.75 -8.45 32.99
CA ILE A 718 10.34 -7.22 32.30
C ILE A 718 11.48 -6.24 32.45
N SER A 719 12.07 -5.83 31.33
CA SER A 719 13.30 -5.04 31.36
C SER A 719 13.19 -3.97 32.43
N SER A 720 14.27 -3.76 33.17
CA SER A 720 14.25 -2.77 34.24
C SER A 720 14.22 -1.33 33.71
N ALA A 721 14.12 -1.16 32.38
CA ALA A 721 13.83 0.10 31.72
C ALA A 721 12.61 0.82 32.33
N LYS A 722 12.65 2.14 32.16
CA LYS A 722 11.71 3.10 32.71
C LYS A 722 11.39 4.15 31.66
N THR A 723 10.14 4.58 31.66
CA THR A 723 9.67 5.59 30.73
C THR A 723 10.36 6.93 30.97
N ARG A 724 10.37 7.79 29.95
CA ARG A 724 10.84 9.18 30.07
C ARG A 724 10.20 9.92 31.25
N ALA A 725 8.89 9.74 31.44
CA ALA A 725 8.14 10.35 32.53
C ALA A 725 8.67 9.91 33.91
N TRP A 726 9.01 8.62 34.06
CA TRP A 726 9.63 8.13 35.28
C TRP A 726 10.97 8.82 35.52
N TRP A 727 11.89 8.84 34.55
CA TRP A 727 13.20 9.48 34.70
C TRP A 727 13.10 10.96 35.06
N SER A 728 12.14 11.69 34.48
CA SER A 728 11.92 13.12 34.77
C SER A 728 11.48 13.40 36.21
N ALA A 729 10.86 12.41 36.88
CA ALA A 729 10.33 12.54 38.23
C ALA A 729 11.31 12.08 39.33
N GLN A 730 12.43 11.44 38.97
CA GLN A 730 13.30 10.77 39.93
C GLN A 730 14.56 11.58 40.26
N PRO A 731 14.86 11.82 41.56
CA PRO A 731 16.14 12.35 42.00
C PRO A 731 17.34 11.45 41.60
N GLN A 732 17.09 10.18 41.35
CA GLN A 732 18.10 9.15 41.06
C GLN A 732 18.74 9.28 39.67
N VAL A 733 18.23 10.15 38.78
CA VAL A 733 18.85 10.38 37.45
C VAL A 733 20.34 10.69 37.58
N GLN A 734 20.75 11.39 38.65
CA GLN A 734 22.15 11.73 38.93
C GLN A 734 23.08 10.51 39.05
N GLN A 735 22.58 9.34 39.47
CA GLN A 735 23.38 8.13 39.62
C GLN A 735 23.71 7.46 38.29
N SER A 736 22.98 7.80 37.22
CA SER A 736 23.17 7.26 35.87
C SER A 736 23.88 8.25 34.93
N LEU A 737 24.31 9.40 35.45
CA LEU A 737 25.11 10.39 34.72
C LEU A 737 26.61 10.19 35.00
N PRO A 738 27.51 10.56 34.06
CA PRO A 738 27.24 11.27 32.80
C PRO A 738 26.76 10.36 31.66
N VAL A 739 25.93 10.92 30.78
CA VAL A 739 25.52 10.30 29.51
C VAL A 739 25.89 11.25 28.36
N THR A 740 26.40 10.71 27.27
CA THR A 740 26.70 11.50 26.07
C THR A 740 25.60 11.32 25.03
N LEU A 741 25.19 12.40 24.36
CA LEU A 741 24.23 12.41 23.26
C LEU A 741 24.92 12.96 22.01
N GLY A 742 24.58 12.42 20.85
CA GLY A 742 25.12 12.89 19.58
C GLY A 742 26.49 12.34 19.24
N THR A 743 26.99 12.70 18.06
CA THR A 743 28.35 12.38 17.59
C THR A 743 29.05 13.61 17.02
N GLY A 744 30.38 13.54 16.85
CA GLY A 744 31.16 14.58 16.18
C GLY A 744 31.05 15.96 16.83
N THR A 745 30.73 16.99 16.03
CA THR A 745 30.55 18.38 16.50
C THR A 745 29.26 18.61 17.29
N ASN A 746 28.31 17.66 17.22
CA ASN A 746 27.03 17.71 17.94
C ASN A 746 27.08 16.94 19.28
N LEU A 747 28.27 16.55 19.73
CA LEU A 747 28.47 15.83 20.99
C LEU A 747 28.06 16.68 22.20
N MET A 748 27.08 16.20 22.96
CA MET A 748 26.59 16.82 24.19
C MET A 748 26.79 15.87 25.38
N VAL A 749 27.60 16.27 26.36
CA VAL A 749 27.75 15.51 27.61
C VAL A 749 26.75 16.03 28.64
N VAL A 750 25.81 15.18 29.04
CA VAL A 750 24.83 15.42 30.11
C VAL A 750 25.44 14.93 31.41
N SER A 751 26.06 15.84 32.17
CA SER A 751 26.71 15.50 33.46
C SER A 751 25.97 16.03 34.68
N ASP A 752 24.95 16.86 34.47
CA ASP A 752 24.20 17.53 35.52
C ASP A 752 22.73 17.08 35.53
N ALA A 753 22.18 16.87 36.73
CA ALA A 753 20.81 16.38 36.90
C ALA A 753 19.77 17.39 36.39
N GLN A 754 20.00 18.69 36.55
CA GLN A 754 19.08 19.72 36.08
C GLN A 754 19.08 19.78 34.55
N GLN A 755 20.24 19.64 33.92
CA GLN A 755 20.34 19.50 32.46
C GLN A 755 19.61 18.25 31.95
N ALA A 756 19.78 17.11 32.62
CA ALA A 756 19.06 15.88 32.28
C ALA A 756 17.53 16.05 32.40
N ILE A 757 17.04 16.67 33.48
CA ILE A 757 15.62 16.97 33.66
C ILE A 757 15.08 17.88 32.55
N GLN A 758 15.84 18.90 32.16
CA GLN A 758 15.45 19.80 31.07
C GLN A 758 15.34 19.06 29.73
N LEU A 759 16.29 18.16 29.44
CA LEU A 759 16.27 17.33 28.24
C LEU A 759 15.11 16.33 28.25
N LEU A 760 14.90 15.60 29.35
CA LEU A 760 13.79 14.65 29.52
C LEU A 760 12.41 15.31 29.40
N ALA A 761 12.31 16.60 29.76
CA ALA A 761 11.10 17.40 29.58
C ALA A 761 10.99 18.03 28.17
N ALA A 762 11.90 17.71 27.24
CA ALA A 762 12.01 18.33 25.91
C ALA A 762 12.04 19.88 25.96
N SER A 763 12.71 20.43 26.98
CA SER A 763 12.72 21.88 27.29
C SER A 763 14.09 22.54 27.13
N TYR A 764 15.11 21.78 26.71
CA TYR A 764 16.48 22.27 26.54
C TYR A 764 16.63 23.15 25.27
N PRO A 765 16.96 24.45 25.38
CA PRO A 765 16.96 25.37 24.24
C PRO A 765 17.91 25.03 23.10
N GLY A 766 19.05 24.40 23.39
CA GLY A 766 20.07 24.09 22.37
C GLY A 766 19.64 23.04 21.33
N LEU A 767 18.56 22.30 21.61
CA LEU A 767 18.08 21.18 20.79
C LEU A 767 16.62 21.36 20.32
N GLY A 768 16.11 22.59 20.37
CA GLY A 768 14.73 22.91 19.98
C GLY A 768 13.69 22.84 21.11
N GLY A 769 14.11 22.54 22.35
CA GLY A 769 13.22 22.55 23.51
C GLY A 769 12.90 23.96 23.99
N THR A 770 11.75 24.16 24.64
CA THR A 770 11.42 25.46 25.22
C THR A 770 10.88 25.44 26.64
N SER A 771 11.08 26.57 27.32
CA SER A 771 10.31 26.89 28.52
C SER A 771 8.84 27.18 28.17
N SER A 772 7.93 27.01 29.13
CA SER A 772 6.48 27.20 28.98
C SER A 772 6.01 28.59 28.46
N LYS A 773 6.92 29.56 28.29
CA LYS A 773 6.63 30.91 27.79
C LYS A 773 7.25 31.23 26.43
N LYS A 774 8.02 30.31 25.87
CA LYS A 774 8.70 30.47 24.58
C LYS A 774 8.42 29.27 23.69
N THR A 775 8.59 29.45 22.39
CA THR A 775 8.50 28.39 21.38
C THR A 775 9.72 28.48 20.49
N ALA A 776 10.34 27.34 20.24
CA ALA A 776 11.49 27.23 19.38
C ALA A 776 10.98 27.07 17.96
N LEU A 777 11.62 27.75 17.03
CA LEU A 777 11.27 27.71 15.62
C LEU A 777 12.56 27.69 14.82
N CYS A 778 12.49 27.01 13.69
CA CYS A 778 13.40 27.20 12.60
C CYS A 778 12.98 28.44 11.82
N HIS A 779 13.67 29.53 12.10
CA HIS A 779 13.42 30.81 11.46
C HIS A 779 14.17 30.90 10.15
N VAL A 780 13.44 31.21 9.07
CA VAL A 780 13.98 31.41 7.73
C VAL A 780 13.87 32.90 7.41
N PRO A 781 14.97 33.67 7.48
CA PRO A 781 14.91 35.11 7.26
C PRO A 781 14.38 35.45 5.86
N PRO A 782 13.45 36.42 5.74
CA PRO A 782 13.00 36.90 4.45
C PRO A 782 14.18 37.33 3.56
N GLY A 783 14.31 36.73 2.38
CA GLY A 783 15.39 37.04 1.42
C GLY A 783 16.71 36.29 1.63
N ASN A 784 16.81 35.40 2.63
CA ASN A 784 17.97 34.52 2.81
C ASN A 784 17.55 33.12 3.30
N PRO A 785 16.98 32.27 2.42
CA PRO A 785 16.52 30.94 2.79
C PRO A 785 17.65 30.01 3.27
N ALA A 786 18.89 30.24 2.83
CA ALA A 786 20.05 29.49 3.32
C ALA A 786 20.47 29.87 4.76
N GLY A 787 19.93 30.97 5.30
CA GLY A 787 20.21 31.46 6.65
C GLY A 787 19.26 30.94 7.71
N ALA A 788 18.72 29.72 7.55
CA ALA A 788 17.81 29.12 8.52
C ALA A 788 18.50 28.96 9.89
N THR A 789 17.87 29.46 10.95
CA THR A 789 18.44 29.41 12.31
C THR A 789 17.40 29.09 13.35
N LEU A 790 17.80 28.34 14.37
CA LEU A 790 16.94 28.04 15.52
C LEU A 790 16.83 29.29 16.42
N ILE A 791 15.61 29.82 16.57
CA ILE A 791 15.31 30.94 17.47
C ILE A 791 14.26 30.54 18.50
N SER A 792 14.23 31.25 19.63
CA SER A 792 13.18 31.11 20.65
C SER A 792 12.40 32.40 20.79
N VAL A 793 11.14 32.38 20.38
CA VAL A 793 10.25 33.55 20.44
C VAL A 793 9.23 33.39 21.56
N GLY A 794 8.64 34.48 22.04
CA GLY A 794 7.52 34.39 22.98
C GLY A 794 6.30 33.76 22.30
N THR A 795 5.49 33.00 23.04
CA THR A 795 4.27 32.35 22.48
C THR A 795 3.37 33.29 21.65
N PRO A 796 3.16 34.57 22.02
CA PRO A 796 2.37 35.50 21.19
C PRO A 796 2.98 35.84 19.82
N ALA A 797 4.28 35.63 19.63
CA ALA A 797 4.98 35.91 18.37
C ALA A 797 4.95 34.71 17.41
N VAL A 798 4.63 33.50 17.88
CA VAL A 798 4.60 32.28 17.05
C VAL A 798 3.71 32.43 15.81
N PRO A 799 2.48 32.96 15.89
CA PRO A 799 1.64 33.13 14.69
C PRO A 799 2.27 34.02 13.64
N ALA A 800 2.97 35.08 14.05
CA ALA A 800 3.65 35.99 13.11
C ALA A 800 4.83 35.30 12.41
N HIS A 801 5.54 34.43 13.12
CA HIS A 801 6.65 33.65 12.58
C HIS A 801 6.19 32.56 11.61
N VAL A 802 5.20 31.76 12.02
CA VAL A 802 4.61 30.72 11.16
C VAL A 802 3.99 31.34 9.89
N ALA A 803 3.38 32.52 10.00
CA ALA A 803 2.77 33.21 8.84
C ALA A 803 3.76 33.60 7.73
N HIS A 804 5.07 33.63 8.00
CA HIS A 804 6.09 33.89 6.97
C HIS A 804 7.02 32.70 6.70
N GLY A 805 6.62 31.49 7.11
CA GLY A 805 7.27 30.25 6.70
C GLY A 805 8.22 29.63 7.74
N ASP A 806 8.23 30.10 8.99
CA ASP A 806 9.02 29.47 10.05
C ASP A 806 8.39 28.14 10.50
N ASP A 807 9.23 27.11 10.67
CA ASP A 807 8.79 25.80 11.13
C ASP A 807 8.92 25.67 12.66
N LYS A 808 7.80 25.38 13.32
CA LYS A 808 7.75 25.10 14.76
C LYS A 808 7.79 23.61 15.10
N THR A 809 7.54 22.74 14.13
CA THR A 809 7.39 21.29 14.35
C THR A 809 8.74 20.57 14.37
N GLY A 810 9.66 20.88 13.46
CA GLY A 810 11.00 20.27 13.42
C GLY A 810 11.75 20.39 14.75
N PRO A 811 11.94 21.60 15.31
CA PRO A 811 12.59 21.77 16.61
C PRO A 811 11.92 21.01 17.77
N ALA A 812 10.59 20.97 17.78
CA ALA A 812 9.83 20.30 18.84
C ALA A 812 9.98 18.77 18.75
N ASN A 813 9.89 18.21 17.53
CA ASN A 813 10.07 16.79 17.28
C ASN A 813 11.51 16.35 17.61
N HIS A 814 12.51 17.14 17.19
CA HIS A 814 13.90 16.87 17.52
C HIS A 814 14.16 16.88 19.05
N ALA A 815 13.54 17.82 19.78
CA ALA A 815 13.65 17.89 21.23
C ALA A 815 12.99 16.67 21.92
N LEU A 816 11.84 16.21 21.44
CA LEU A 816 11.16 15.00 21.95
C LEU A 816 11.98 13.74 21.68
N PHE A 817 12.48 13.58 20.46
CA PHE A 817 13.37 12.48 20.08
C PHE A 817 14.61 12.43 20.97
N THR A 818 15.29 13.58 21.17
CA THR A 818 16.47 13.63 22.03
C THR A 818 16.13 13.28 23.49
N ALA A 819 14.93 13.60 23.94
CA ALA A 819 14.44 13.23 25.27
C ALA A 819 14.22 11.72 25.42
N GLU A 820 13.64 11.06 24.41
CA GLU A 820 13.49 9.60 24.39
C GLU A 820 14.85 8.89 24.29
N LEU A 821 15.79 9.44 23.50
CA LEU A 821 17.16 8.94 23.40
C LEU A 821 17.88 8.99 24.75
N LEU A 822 17.78 10.12 25.47
CA LEU A 822 18.36 10.24 26.80
C LEU A 822 17.76 9.22 27.78
N ALA A 823 16.44 9.04 27.78
CA ALA A 823 15.77 8.05 28.62
C ALA A 823 16.25 6.62 28.30
N ALA A 824 16.40 6.27 27.02
CA ALA A 824 16.85 4.95 26.58
C ALA A 824 18.30 4.68 27.02
N LYS A 825 19.19 5.69 26.93
CA LYS A 825 20.56 5.56 27.43
C LYS A 825 20.64 5.45 28.95
N LEU A 826 19.82 6.21 29.68
CA LEU A 826 19.70 6.07 31.14
C LEU A 826 19.22 4.67 31.52
N ASN A 827 18.29 4.09 30.75
CA ASN A 827 17.84 2.71 30.93
C ASN A 827 18.97 1.70 30.72
N VAL A 828 19.82 1.87 29.70
CA VAL A 828 20.98 0.99 29.49
C VAL A 828 21.97 1.08 30.66
N VAL A 829 22.27 2.28 31.17
CA VAL A 829 23.16 2.46 32.34
C VAL A 829 22.56 1.81 33.59
N ARG A 830 21.25 1.99 33.82
CA ARG A 830 20.53 1.41 34.95
C ARG A 830 20.47 -0.11 34.87
N ALA A 831 20.15 -0.65 33.70
CA ALA A 831 20.11 -2.09 33.44
C ALA A 831 21.48 -2.72 33.71
N ALA A 832 22.56 -2.13 33.19
CA ALA A 832 23.92 -2.59 33.46
C ALA A 832 24.26 -2.60 34.96
N ALA A 833 23.86 -1.56 35.71
CA ALA A 833 24.04 -1.51 37.18
C ALA A 833 23.26 -2.60 37.94
N LEU A 834 22.19 -3.13 37.33
CA LEU A 834 21.39 -4.23 37.86
C LEU A 834 21.81 -5.61 37.31
N GLY A 835 22.82 -5.66 36.43
CA GLY A 835 23.27 -6.89 35.76
C GLY A 835 22.35 -7.36 34.63
N GLU A 836 21.55 -6.47 34.04
CA GLU A 836 20.68 -6.73 32.90
C GLU A 836 21.36 -6.29 31.59
N PRO A 837 21.48 -7.17 30.57
CA PRO A 837 22.15 -6.87 29.30
C PRO A 837 21.23 -6.13 28.31
N LEU A 838 20.58 -5.03 28.73
CA LEU A 838 19.61 -4.31 27.90
C LEU A 838 20.18 -3.83 26.56
N ALA A 839 21.49 -3.56 26.49
CA ALA A 839 22.16 -3.15 25.26
C ALA A 839 22.08 -4.21 24.14
N ASP A 840 22.03 -5.49 24.50
CA ASP A 840 21.99 -6.63 23.59
C ASP A 840 20.57 -7.08 23.24
N ALA A 841 19.56 -6.51 23.91
CA ALA A 841 18.15 -6.75 23.64
C ALA A 841 17.73 -6.13 22.29
N ARG A 842 16.55 -6.52 21.79
CA ARG A 842 15.97 -6.02 20.53
C ARG A 842 14.61 -5.36 20.79
N PRO A 843 14.40 -4.08 20.44
CA PRO A 843 13.09 -3.46 20.58
C PRO A 843 12.10 -4.02 19.57
N LEU A 844 10.89 -4.36 20.02
CA LEU A 844 9.78 -4.83 19.17
C LEU A 844 10.14 -6.04 18.27
N GLY A 845 11.11 -6.88 18.67
CA GLY A 845 11.55 -8.01 17.84
C GLY A 845 12.28 -7.62 16.54
N ARG A 846 12.68 -6.35 16.36
CA ARG A 846 13.43 -5.90 15.18
C ARG A 846 14.84 -6.49 15.13
N LEU A 847 15.47 -6.45 13.95
CA LEU A 847 16.83 -7.00 13.73
C LEU A 847 17.93 -6.24 14.50
N LEU A 848 17.75 -4.94 14.73
CA LEU A 848 18.74 -4.11 15.42
C LEU A 848 18.68 -4.32 16.94
N GLN A 849 19.86 -4.47 17.55
CA GLN A 849 19.99 -4.45 19.01
C GLN A 849 19.85 -3.02 19.54
N VAL A 850 19.47 -2.86 20.81
CA VAL A 850 19.33 -1.57 21.49
C VAL A 850 20.57 -0.71 21.29
N PHE A 851 21.78 -1.27 21.41
CA PHE A 851 23.02 -0.50 21.21
C PHE A 851 23.13 0.08 19.78
N GLN A 852 22.65 -0.64 18.76
CA GLN A 852 22.68 -0.19 17.37
C GLN A 852 21.66 0.91 17.14
N VAL A 853 20.45 0.77 17.69
CA VAL A 853 19.42 1.81 17.66
C VAL A 853 19.94 3.09 18.31
N LEU A 854 20.57 2.99 19.49
CA LEU A 854 21.15 4.15 20.18
C LEU A 854 22.27 4.82 19.39
N LYS A 855 23.10 4.03 18.69
CA LYS A 855 24.18 4.56 17.83
C LYS A 855 23.61 5.35 16.65
N VAL A 856 22.63 4.80 15.93
CA VAL A 856 21.98 5.48 14.80
C VAL A 856 21.25 6.73 15.32
N ALA A 857 20.59 6.65 16.46
CA ALA A 857 19.92 7.80 17.08
C ALA A 857 20.91 8.92 17.47
N ASP A 858 22.11 8.60 17.96
CA ASP A 858 23.15 9.62 18.20
C ASP A 858 23.59 10.32 16.91
N GLU A 859 23.66 9.60 15.79
CA GLU A 859 24.01 10.19 14.49
C GLU A 859 22.93 11.19 13.99
N HIS A 860 21.74 11.20 14.59
CA HIS A 860 20.63 12.10 14.28
C HIS A 860 20.48 13.30 15.22
N VAL A 861 21.23 13.35 16.33
CA VAL A 861 21.22 14.54 17.20
C VAL A 861 21.90 15.71 16.48
N ARG A 862 21.17 16.80 16.30
CA ARG A 862 21.64 18.07 15.72
C ARG A 862 21.52 19.18 16.77
N SER A 863 22.36 20.21 16.66
CA SER A 863 22.30 21.35 17.57
C SER A 863 22.20 22.68 16.80
N GLY A 864 21.59 23.68 17.43
CA GLY A 864 21.52 25.03 16.89
C GLY A 864 20.90 25.11 15.48
N GLY A 865 21.60 25.76 14.54
CA GLY A 865 21.10 26.01 13.19
C GLY A 865 21.01 24.76 12.30
N GLU A 866 21.75 23.69 12.60
CA GLU A 866 21.75 22.49 11.76
C GLU A 866 20.37 21.82 11.72
N ILE A 867 19.63 21.85 12.84
CA ILE A 867 18.25 21.35 12.95
C ILE A 867 17.36 21.94 11.85
N CYS A 868 17.59 23.19 11.47
CA CYS A 868 16.75 23.95 10.54
C CYS A 868 17.12 23.80 9.07
N SER A 869 18.15 22.99 8.79
CA SER A 869 18.66 22.76 7.43
C SER A 869 18.55 21.28 7.01
N GLN A 870 17.83 20.47 7.78
CA GLN A 870 17.69 19.05 7.50
C GLN A 870 16.63 18.79 6.40
N PRO A 871 16.89 17.85 5.48
CA PRO A 871 15.93 17.45 4.44
C PRO A 871 14.75 16.66 5.04
N GLN A 872 13.65 16.48 4.29
CA GLN A 872 12.48 15.72 4.76
C GLN A 872 12.82 14.29 5.19
N LEU A 873 13.70 13.60 4.44
CA LEU A 873 14.15 12.24 4.75
C LEU A 873 14.71 12.11 6.19
N PHE A 874 15.38 13.15 6.69
CA PHE A 874 15.89 13.15 8.07
C PHE A 874 14.76 13.08 9.11
N TRP A 875 13.62 13.72 8.83
CA TRP A 875 12.47 13.72 9.74
C TRP A 875 11.74 12.38 9.74
N ASP A 876 11.65 11.74 8.58
CA ASP A 876 11.02 10.42 8.43
C ASP A 876 11.87 9.35 9.17
N GLU A 877 13.20 9.42 9.05
CA GLU A 877 14.14 8.56 9.81
C GLU A 877 14.05 8.82 11.33
N LEU A 878 13.91 10.07 11.74
CA LEU A 878 13.78 10.46 13.14
C LEU A 878 12.47 9.94 13.77
N GLU A 879 11.38 9.88 13.00
CA GLU A 879 10.11 9.31 13.47
C GLU A 879 10.20 7.79 13.72
N ASP A 880 10.80 7.01 12.80
CA ASP A 880 11.00 5.57 13.02
C ASP A 880 11.91 5.30 14.23
N LEU A 881 12.98 6.11 14.41
CA LEU A 881 13.86 5.99 15.57
C LEU A 881 13.14 6.37 16.89
N ASP A 882 12.27 7.39 16.90
CA ASP A 882 11.47 7.76 18.09
C ASP A 882 10.59 6.60 18.56
N VAL A 883 9.95 5.87 17.63
CA VAL A 883 9.15 4.68 17.95
C VAL A 883 10.01 3.60 18.62
N GLN A 884 11.19 3.32 18.07
CA GLN A 884 12.10 2.31 18.65
C GLN A 884 12.60 2.72 20.04
N LEU A 885 12.91 4.00 20.26
CA LEU A 885 13.33 4.52 21.56
C LEU A 885 12.22 4.42 22.61
N ARG A 886 10.96 4.69 22.23
CA ARG A 886 9.81 4.53 23.13
C ARG A 886 9.58 3.09 23.53
N ALA A 887 9.74 2.14 22.61
CA ALA A 887 9.66 0.71 22.92
C ALA A 887 10.72 0.29 23.96
N ILE A 888 11.97 0.75 23.79
CA ILE A 888 13.04 0.55 24.78
C ILE A 888 12.62 1.12 26.15
N ASN A 889 12.08 2.34 26.16
CA ASN A 889 11.66 3.03 27.38
C ASN A 889 10.41 2.42 28.04
N ALA A 890 9.60 1.67 27.30
CA ALA A 890 8.43 0.94 27.77
C ALA A 890 8.74 -0.50 28.19
N SER A 891 10.02 -0.91 28.15
CA SER A 891 10.46 -2.30 28.40
C SER A 891 9.93 -3.31 27.37
N GLU A 892 9.59 -2.86 26.16
CA GLU A 892 9.10 -3.68 25.04
C GLU A 892 10.29 -4.21 24.21
N VAL A 893 11.15 -4.99 24.87
CA VAL A 893 12.38 -5.55 24.29
C VAL A 893 12.43 -7.07 24.45
N THR A 894 13.03 -7.76 23.49
CA THR A 894 13.27 -9.20 23.54
C THR A 894 14.76 -9.51 23.67
N TYR A 895 15.10 -10.54 24.45
CA TYR A 895 16.47 -11.00 24.66
C TYR A 895 16.74 -12.22 23.76
N LEU A 896 17.88 -12.23 23.06
CA LEU A 896 18.21 -13.29 22.10
C LEU A 896 18.48 -14.66 22.73
N GLU A 897 19.02 -14.70 23.96
CA GLU A 897 19.30 -15.98 24.63
C GLU A 897 19.00 -15.93 26.14
N PRO A 898 18.16 -16.82 26.68
CA PRO A 898 17.87 -16.87 28.12
C PRO A 898 19.04 -17.36 29.01
N ARG A 899 20.24 -17.61 28.46
CA ARG A 899 21.41 -18.12 29.20
C ARG A 899 22.40 -17.07 29.70
N GLU A 900 22.24 -15.79 29.34
CA GLU A 900 23.19 -14.75 29.78
C GLU A 900 22.86 -14.15 31.16
N PHE A 901 21.73 -14.49 31.77
CA PHE A 901 21.41 -14.10 33.15
C PHE A 901 22.15 -14.97 34.17
N THR A 902 23.47 -14.84 34.23
CA THR A 902 24.22 -15.22 35.45
C THR A 902 24.40 -13.93 36.25
N PRO A 903 23.59 -13.66 37.29
CA PRO A 903 23.75 -12.43 38.07
C PRO A 903 25.19 -12.35 38.58
N PRO A 904 25.87 -11.18 38.45
CA PRO A 904 27.24 -11.04 38.90
C PRO A 904 27.33 -11.39 40.38
N VAL A 905 28.34 -12.19 40.74
CA VAL A 905 28.66 -12.49 42.14
C VAL A 905 28.90 -11.15 42.85
N VAL A 906 28.01 -10.81 43.78
CA VAL A 906 28.06 -9.58 44.57
C VAL A 906 29.42 -9.48 45.27
N GLY A 907 30.29 -8.55 44.84
CA GLY A 907 31.58 -8.31 45.50
C GLY A 907 32.70 -7.69 44.67
N VAL A 908 32.56 -7.50 43.36
CA VAL A 908 33.60 -6.86 42.52
C VAL A 908 33.19 -5.42 42.18
N PRO A 909 33.99 -4.39 42.53
CA PRO A 909 33.71 -3.01 42.11
C PRO A 909 33.76 -2.89 40.58
N LEU A 910 32.66 -2.44 39.96
CA LEU A 910 32.63 -2.08 38.55
C LEU A 910 33.53 -0.87 38.30
N ALA A 911 34.57 -1.06 37.48
CA ALA A 911 35.44 0.03 37.03
C ALA A 911 34.66 0.95 36.08
N GLN A 912 34.60 2.25 36.40
CA GLN A 912 33.88 3.32 35.68
C GLN A 912 34.48 3.69 34.29
N GLY A 913 34.95 2.73 33.50
CA GLY A 913 35.75 3.00 32.29
C GLY A 913 35.18 2.58 30.93
N ALA A 914 34.04 1.90 30.85
CA ALA A 914 33.71 1.09 29.66
C ALA A 914 33.17 1.84 28.41
N PHE A 915 32.99 3.17 28.44
CA PHE A 915 32.52 3.93 27.26
C PHE A 915 33.51 4.99 26.73
N GLY A 916 34.77 4.93 27.18
CA GLY A 916 35.82 5.82 26.67
C GLY A 916 36.59 5.20 25.49
N GLY A 917 36.16 5.51 24.26
CA GLY A 917 36.98 5.53 23.04
C GLY A 917 37.79 4.28 22.70
N GLN A 918 37.24 3.41 21.85
CA GLN A 918 38.07 2.71 20.87
C GLN A 918 38.00 3.48 19.55
N SER A 919 39.11 4.15 19.22
CA SER A 919 39.38 4.66 17.89
C SER A 919 39.54 3.48 16.92
N MET A 920 38.70 3.46 15.87
CA MET A 920 39.12 2.99 14.55
C MET A 920 39.49 4.19 13.71
#